data_AF-A0AA39GHD3-F1
#
_entry.id   AF-A0AA39GHD3-F1
#
_cell.length_a   1.000
_cell.length_b   1.000
_cell.length_c   1.000
_cell.angle_alpha   90.00
_cell.angle_beta   90.00
_cell.angle_gamma   90.00
#
_symmetry.space_group_name_H-M   'P 1'
#
loop_
_entity.id
_entity.type
_entity.pdbx_description
1 polymer ?
#
loop_
_entity_poly.entity_id
_entity_poly.type
_entity_poly.pdbx_seq_one_letter_code
_entity_poly.pdbx_strand_id
1 'polypeptide(L)'
;MAVDQLPPPCRRVLVINPNTSTTLTDSFQPILSALQLSQNVQLSYWTCPPGGPAMIKSQADMHDSAALCLPLLLRLAPDFDGFLAACYADHPVVRLLQSQVGSKPVVCIFHASIYAALQLAGPSSTAQFGIITTAPVYEALLSSAVDMILRSNKQALARFGGVAASGIGLADLRLDHLGKLRQAEAAREKVIAATQDMLRSRQDVQILCMGGVILAGMEPWVHEACKAEGRPEVQVLDQLAAGMLTLDALLGDTPLQTVNYGQALSRWIASLHLGPASFHDRVIIFGWQFIDVAHGFAWMIVGSCSASTATLEPSLCPAPHCLADRPLHMATVAPRLRDLRPCDNCRQRKIRCLFASDDAVNCVLCQSRSTTCTYVREPPRKKRAVVSKDQNHDKASSTSPRARHHPPASQSISSAAGVTKPRRKPNNDAQSSVLRDYSQLPGQSLLKETLGHQNRQSSAVVGATADFDICLTKTLSWDERGAFAGFRAPQVLRRANATTHFFLRPDTQEEMDAELANLDAIENFVAPHGPELVKIYFRIVHPTFPILHKNVFLEKHGRSYRELTPIGLGAVYVLAMNWWSYSQALSSIPKPDATELEARVLRMLVDVHRRPKISDLQGGLVLMQSPNVDSWAMTGHLVAMAQNLGINADCTDWQVPDWERGVRKRVAWALFMQDKWGALVYGRGSHIRSDDWDVTPLQSTDFPETAKDDDNEEGSAEIEKGKLTFLHMVSLTQIVSEILDNFFTLKAVRNPRTLQSVLEIAKPLQLQLKAWHASMPPSLSLDETVPMKLSSVGYLHLAYYTAEITLHRAILRCHNTTPSTPPYGQVEETTLRSITRRAADARFVSAVGFVKRLKAEHFQSFWYFSSSVSLAIIGTFATILCSITPSRAEKEVYVAKLAEYRWLLRLSANSAPFMQYAIGVLDACGQLLDEQLGALKEGTQQHVVVTGHGDDEPAFLPAGGDLSDGGEDVGDENDTLDDDAFATFLMDENMLISPREGGGDWFQDRLQDFDYGDVSSMYRTSTT
;
A
#
# COMPACT_ATOMS: atom_id res chain seq x y z
N MET A 1 40.19 -46.05 34.19
CA MET A 1 40.18 -45.54 32.80
C MET A 1 39.52 -44.18 32.85
N ALA A 2 40.23 -43.11 32.49
CA ALA A 2 39.56 -41.86 32.15
C ALA A 2 38.92 -42.03 30.78
N VAL A 3 37.70 -41.53 30.60
CA VAL A 3 37.18 -41.21 29.27
C VAL A 3 37.57 -39.76 29.04
N ASP A 4 38.36 -39.51 28.00
CA ASP A 4 38.76 -38.14 27.66
C ASP A 4 37.50 -37.32 27.35
N GLN A 5 37.19 -36.37 28.24
CA GLN A 5 36.21 -35.34 27.93
C GLN A 5 36.84 -34.43 26.89
N LEU A 6 36.47 -34.64 25.63
CA LEU A 6 36.71 -33.69 24.55
C LEU A 6 36.29 -32.30 25.03
N PRO A 7 37.13 -31.26 24.85
CA PRO A 7 36.77 -29.91 25.29
C PRO A 7 35.45 -29.50 24.61
N PRO A 8 34.55 -28.79 25.33
CA PRO A 8 33.22 -28.50 24.81
C PRO A 8 33.32 -27.77 23.46
N PRO A 9 32.54 -28.20 22.44
CA PRO A 9 32.75 -27.76 21.06
C PRO A 9 32.62 -26.25 20.94
N CYS A 10 33.55 -25.65 20.21
CA CYS A 10 33.59 -24.20 20.06
C CYS A 10 32.39 -23.72 19.23
N ARG A 11 31.51 -22.93 19.86
CA ARG A 11 30.25 -22.50 19.27
C ARG A 11 30.47 -21.27 18.41
N ARG A 12 30.15 -21.36 17.11
CA ARG A 12 30.36 -20.29 16.13
C ARG A 12 29.10 -19.41 16.08
N VAL A 13 29.25 -18.12 16.38
CA VAL A 13 28.15 -17.14 16.36
C VAL A 13 28.34 -16.14 15.23
N LEU A 14 27.30 -15.93 14.43
CA LEU A 14 27.27 -14.90 13.39
C LEU A 14 26.59 -13.62 13.89
N VAL A 15 27.35 -12.54 14.01
CA VAL A 15 26.86 -11.20 14.30
C VAL A 15 26.50 -10.52 12.98
N ILE A 16 25.20 -10.24 12.79
CA ILE A 16 24.62 -9.80 11.52
C ILE A 16 24.31 -8.32 11.60
N ASN A 17 24.98 -7.51 10.79
CA ASN A 17 24.56 -6.16 10.43
C ASN A 17 23.68 -6.20 9.16
N PRO A 18 22.37 -5.93 9.25
CA PRO A 18 21.49 -5.86 8.07
C PRO A 18 21.65 -4.56 7.25
N ASN A 19 22.47 -3.61 7.71
CA ASN A 19 22.87 -2.43 6.94
C ASN A 19 24.14 -2.73 6.13
N THR A 20 24.40 -1.99 5.04
CA THR A 20 25.62 -2.15 4.23
C THR A 20 26.85 -1.39 4.73
N SER A 21 26.76 -0.73 5.89
CA SER A 21 27.89 0.00 6.50
C SER A 21 28.79 -0.97 7.27
N THR A 22 29.97 -1.27 6.73
CA THR A 22 31.00 -2.07 7.42
C THR A 22 31.46 -1.39 8.71
N THR A 23 31.60 -0.06 8.71
CA THR A 23 32.04 0.72 9.88
C THR A 23 31.11 0.58 11.09
N LEU A 24 29.80 0.34 10.88
CA LEU A 24 28.89 -0.05 11.96
C LEU A 24 29.15 -1.48 12.46
N THR A 25 29.55 -2.40 11.59
CA THR A 25 29.93 -3.77 11.97
C THR A 25 31.25 -3.79 12.77
N ASP A 26 32.22 -2.96 12.38
CA ASP A 26 33.53 -2.87 13.02
C ASP A 26 33.42 -2.38 14.48
N SER A 27 32.47 -1.48 14.78
CA SER A 27 32.23 -0.99 16.14
C SER A 27 31.64 -2.05 17.10
N PHE A 28 31.05 -3.13 16.59
CA PHE A 28 30.53 -4.21 17.44
C PHE A 28 31.64 -5.00 18.14
N GLN A 29 32.80 -5.14 17.51
CA GLN A 29 33.88 -5.99 18.00
C GLN A 29 34.45 -5.57 19.37
N PRO A 30 34.84 -4.31 19.64
CA PRO A 30 35.35 -3.92 20.96
C PRO A 30 34.32 -4.14 22.07
N ILE A 31 33.05 -3.86 21.81
CA ILE A 31 31.94 -4.05 22.77
C ILE A 31 31.76 -5.53 23.12
N LEU A 32 31.64 -6.37 22.11
CA LEU A 32 31.35 -7.80 22.29
C LEU A 32 32.55 -8.60 22.80
N SER A 33 33.77 -8.22 22.42
CA SER A 33 35.00 -8.89 22.88
C SER A 33 35.32 -8.65 24.36
N ALA A 34 34.77 -7.60 24.97
CA ALA A 34 34.89 -7.33 26.40
C ALA A 34 33.89 -8.14 27.27
N LEU A 35 32.92 -8.84 26.67
CA LEU A 35 31.93 -9.62 27.42
C LEU A 35 32.52 -10.93 27.94
N GLN A 36 32.27 -11.23 29.21
CA GLN A 36 32.58 -12.51 29.83
C GLN A 36 31.48 -13.53 29.48
N LEU A 37 31.54 -14.06 28.25
CA LEU A 37 30.66 -15.12 27.74
C LEU A 37 31.05 -16.50 28.30
N SER A 38 30.22 -17.51 28.02
CA SER A 38 30.54 -18.91 28.28
C SER A 38 31.82 -19.37 27.56
N GLN A 39 32.47 -20.40 28.11
CA GLN A 39 33.73 -20.89 27.54
C GLN A 39 33.51 -21.48 26.14
N ASN A 40 34.37 -21.08 25.20
CA ASN A 40 34.43 -21.52 23.81
C ASN A 40 33.33 -20.96 22.87
N VAL A 41 32.93 -19.69 23.00
CA VAL A 41 32.19 -18.97 21.95
C VAL A 41 33.17 -18.26 20.98
N GLN A 42 33.01 -18.46 19.68
CA GLN A 42 33.73 -17.77 18.62
C GLN A 42 32.79 -16.85 17.83
N LEU A 43 33.07 -15.55 17.82
CA LEU A 43 32.30 -14.57 17.05
C LEU A 43 32.82 -14.46 15.61
N SER A 44 31.91 -14.28 14.66
CA SER A 44 32.18 -13.87 13.28
C SER A 44 31.20 -12.78 12.88
N TYR A 45 31.63 -11.85 12.04
CA TYR A 45 30.88 -10.65 11.71
C TYR A 45 30.45 -10.68 10.24
N TRP A 46 29.24 -10.21 9.96
CA TRP A 46 28.67 -10.16 8.61
C TRP A 46 27.94 -8.84 8.38
N THR A 47 28.20 -8.22 7.23
CA THR A 47 27.58 -6.98 6.79
C THR A 47 26.75 -7.25 5.54
N CYS A 48 25.59 -6.61 5.42
CA CYS A 48 24.77 -6.70 4.21
C CYS A 48 25.59 -6.24 2.98
N PRO A 49 25.63 -6.99 1.86
CA PRO A 49 26.38 -6.59 0.68
C PRO A 49 25.75 -5.38 -0.03
N PRO A 50 26.49 -4.74 -0.95
CA PRO A 50 25.97 -3.68 -1.81
C PRO A 50 24.66 -4.08 -2.49
N GLY A 51 23.67 -3.19 -2.44
CA GLY A 51 22.29 -3.44 -2.86
C GLY A 51 21.28 -3.39 -1.70
N GLY A 52 21.73 -3.51 -0.46
CA GLY A 52 20.91 -3.24 0.74
C GLY A 52 20.93 -1.77 1.17
N PRO A 53 20.13 -1.39 2.19
CA PRO A 53 20.14 -0.04 2.73
C PRO A 53 21.43 0.24 3.52
N ALA A 54 22.07 1.39 3.24
CA ALA A 54 23.27 1.83 3.98
C ALA A 54 23.00 2.13 5.46
N MET A 55 21.77 2.54 5.78
CA MET A 55 21.24 2.65 7.13
C MET A 55 19.72 2.51 7.09
N ILE A 56 19.18 1.53 7.81
CA ILE A 56 17.73 1.33 7.98
C ILE A 56 17.11 2.52 8.72
N LYS A 57 16.08 3.12 8.14
CA LYS A 57 15.34 4.28 8.70
C LYS A 57 13.83 4.04 8.80
N SER A 58 13.31 3.10 8.02
CA SER A 58 11.89 2.85 7.80
C SER A 58 11.57 1.36 7.82
N GLN A 59 10.27 1.02 7.87
CA GLN A 59 9.83 -0.35 7.71
C GLN A 59 10.13 -0.92 6.31
N ALA A 60 10.16 -0.08 5.26
CA ALA A 60 10.54 -0.52 3.92
C ALA A 60 12.00 -0.99 3.86
N ASP A 61 12.94 -0.21 4.42
CA ASP A 61 14.36 -0.60 4.50
C ASP A 61 14.55 -1.96 5.19
N MET A 62 13.74 -2.26 6.23
CA MET A 62 13.78 -3.53 6.94
C MET A 62 13.27 -4.71 6.10
N HIS A 63 12.28 -4.51 5.23
CA HIS A 63 11.80 -5.54 4.31
C HIS A 63 12.78 -5.76 3.15
N ASP A 64 13.30 -4.70 2.55
CA ASP A 64 14.29 -4.78 1.46
C ASP A 64 15.61 -5.41 1.95
N SER A 65 16.10 -4.99 3.13
CA SER A 65 17.23 -5.64 3.78
C SER A 65 16.95 -7.11 4.07
N ALA A 66 15.79 -7.45 4.63
CA ALA A 66 15.45 -8.85 4.92
C ALA A 66 15.40 -9.72 3.65
N ALA A 67 14.87 -9.18 2.55
CA ALA A 67 14.79 -9.86 1.25
C ALA A 67 16.18 -10.14 0.65
N LEU A 68 17.14 -9.21 0.80
CA LEU A 68 18.52 -9.39 0.33
C LEU A 68 19.36 -10.27 1.29
N CYS A 69 19.22 -10.06 2.60
CA CYS A 69 20.03 -10.77 3.60
C CYS A 69 19.67 -12.25 3.70
N LEU A 70 18.37 -12.60 3.74
CA LEU A 70 17.93 -13.96 4.05
C LEU A 70 18.53 -15.03 3.11
N PRO A 71 18.50 -14.89 1.76
CA PRO A 71 19.05 -15.91 0.86
C PRO A 71 20.57 -16.10 0.96
N LEU A 72 21.29 -15.15 1.58
CA LEU A 72 22.73 -15.20 1.82
C LEU A 72 23.03 -15.80 3.20
N LEU A 73 22.31 -15.34 4.23
CA LEU A 73 22.40 -15.87 5.59
C LEU A 73 22.05 -17.36 5.64
N LEU A 74 21.07 -17.82 4.85
CA LEU A 74 20.72 -19.25 4.75
C LEU A 74 21.82 -20.12 4.12
N ARG A 75 22.70 -19.57 3.29
CA ARG A 75 23.88 -20.29 2.76
C ARG A 75 24.98 -20.44 3.81
N LEU A 76 25.10 -19.46 4.70
CA LEU A 76 26.03 -19.46 5.82
C LEU A 76 25.46 -20.20 7.06
N ALA A 77 24.15 -20.39 7.15
CA ALA A 77 23.50 -20.96 8.32
C ALA A 77 23.96 -22.37 8.75
N PRO A 78 24.50 -23.25 7.87
CA PRO A 78 25.14 -24.49 8.31
C PRO A 78 26.35 -24.26 9.24
N ASP A 79 27.17 -23.23 8.97
CA ASP A 79 28.47 -22.97 9.61
C ASP A 79 28.40 -22.44 11.04
N PHE A 80 27.25 -21.90 11.47
CA PHE A 80 27.10 -21.18 12.74
C PHE A 80 26.05 -21.84 13.64
N ASP A 81 26.29 -21.87 14.94
CA ASP A 81 25.40 -22.46 15.95
C ASP A 81 24.34 -21.46 16.44
N GLY A 82 24.59 -20.16 16.32
CA GLY A 82 23.66 -19.10 16.72
C GLY A 82 23.92 -17.78 15.98
N PHE A 83 22.93 -16.89 16.03
CA PHE A 83 22.90 -15.66 15.22
C PHE A 83 22.47 -14.46 16.08
N LEU A 84 23.21 -13.35 16.00
CA LEU A 84 22.87 -12.09 16.66
C LEU A 84 22.57 -11.01 15.61
N ALA A 85 21.31 -10.67 15.42
CA ALA A 85 20.89 -9.56 14.57
C ALA A 85 21.08 -8.21 15.29
N ALA A 86 22.09 -7.46 14.84
CA ALA A 86 22.49 -6.17 15.40
C ALA A 86 21.67 -4.98 14.86
N CYS A 87 20.34 -5.15 14.79
CA CYS A 87 19.39 -4.10 14.43
C CYS A 87 18.47 -3.80 15.61
N TYR A 88 18.34 -2.51 15.97
CA TYR A 88 17.48 -2.08 17.07
C TYR A 88 16.05 -1.81 16.58
N ALA A 89 15.40 -2.83 16.01
CA ALA A 89 14.01 -2.82 15.59
C ALA A 89 13.47 -4.28 15.51
N ASP A 90 12.16 -4.47 15.34
CA ASP A 90 11.58 -5.78 15.01
C ASP A 90 11.81 -6.12 13.52
N HIS A 91 13.06 -6.45 13.20
CA HIS A 91 13.52 -6.62 11.83
C HIS A 91 13.06 -7.97 11.23
N PRO A 92 12.34 -8.02 10.09
CA PRO A 92 11.73 -9.24 9.56
C PRO A 92 12.71 -10.41 9.35
N VAL A 93 13.97 -10.10 8.98
CA VAL A 93 15.05 -11.10 8.82
C VAL A 93 15.21 -12.01 10.05
N VAL A 94 14.91 -11.52 11.26
CA VAL A 94 15.00 -12.28 12.52
C VAL A 94 13.99 -13.42 12.51
N ARG A 95 12.71 -13.10 12.27
CA ARG A 95 11.61 -14.07 12.24
C ARG A 95 11.73 -15.04 11.06
N LEU A 96 12.17 -14.51 9.91
CA LEU A 96 12.42 -15.32 8.72
C LEU A 96 13.57 -16.31 8.97
N LEU A 97 14.71 -15.87 9.51
CA LEU A 97 15.83 -16.75 9.83
C LEU A 97 15.45 -17.80 10.90
N GLN A 98 14.74 -17.40 11.96
CA GLN A 98 14.17 -18.31 12.98
C GLN A 98 13.33 -19.44 12.34
N SER A 99 12.55 -19.14 11.30
CA SER A 99 11.72 -20.15 10.62
C SER A 99 12.50 -21.19 9.80
N GLN A 100 13.80 -20.96 9.54
CA GLN A 100 14.60 -21.76 8.61
C GLN A 100 15.81 -22.45 9.27
N VAL A 101 16.38 -21.90 10.35
CA VAL A 101 17.61 -22.46 10.99
C VAL A 101 17.34 -23.53 12.05
N GLY A 102 16.09 -24.01 12.14
CA GLY A 102 15.69 -25.08 13.06
C GLY A 102 15.81 -24.66 14.53
N SER A 103 16.55 -25.43 15.32
CA SER A 103 16.76 -25.19 16.76
C SER A 103 17.88 -24.17 17.08
N LYS A 104 18.58 -23.64 16.07
CA LYS A 104 19.69 -22.70 16.28
C LYS A 104 19.16 -21.33 16.77
N PRO A 105 19.60 -20.81 17.94
CA PRO A 105 19.06 -19.57 18.47
C PRO A 105 19.43 -18.35 17.60
N VAL A 106 18.40 -17.56 17.26
CA VAL A 106 18.52 -16.27 16.58
C VAL A 106 17.98 -15.19 17.52
N VAL A 107 18.86 -14.31 17.99
CA VAL A 107 18.54 -13.21 18.90
C VAL A 107 18.61 -11.87 18.16
N CYS A 108 17.73 -10.95 18.53
CA CYS A 108 17.71 -9.57 18.05
C CYS A 108 17.98 -8.64 19.23
N ILE A 109 18.90 -7.68 19.06
CA ILE A 109 19.30 -6.76 20.14
C ILE A 109 18.11 -5.97 20.72
N PHE A 110 17.13 -5.58 19.89
CA PHE A 110 15.91 -4.87 20.32
C PHE A 110 15.07 -5.70 21.31
N HIS A 111 14.74 -6.94 20.91
CA HIS A 111 13.99 -7.88 21.75
C HIS A 111 14.74 -8.21 23.04
N ALA A 112 16.06 -8.38 22.95
CA ALA A 112 16.92 -8.69 24.09
C ALA A 112 17.00 -7.53 25.10
N SER A 113 17.09 -6.27 24.64
CA SER A 113 17.03 -5.11 25.53
C SER A 113 15.71 -5.02 26.29
N ILE A 114 14.57 -5.21 25.60
CA ILE A 114 13.24 -5.19 26.26
C ILE A 114 13.16 -6.30 27.32
N TYR A 115 13.61 -7.51 26.97
CA TYR A 115 13.60 -8.66 27.88
C TYR A 115 14.50 -8.45 29.11
N ALA A 116 15.74 -8.01 28.90
CA ALA A 116 16.69 -7.72 29.96
C ALA A 116 16.20 -6.57 30.86
N ALA A 117 15.65 -5.49 30.29
CA ALA A 117 15.09 -4.37 31.07
C ALA A 117 13.92 -4.81 31.96
N LEU A 118 13.01 -5.66 31.46
CA LEU A 118 11.92 -6.23 32.26
C LEU A 118 12.41 -7.17 33.38
N GLN A 119 13.55 -7.85 33.20
CA GLN A 119 14.20 -8.62 34.27
C GLN A 119 14.91 -7.74 35.30
N LEU A 120 15.70 -6.76 34.87
CA LEU A 120 16.39 -5.81 35.75
C LEU A 120 15.41 -5.05 36.66
N ALA A 121 14.25 -4.70 36.11
CA ALA A 121 13.15 -4.10 36.85
C ALA A 121 12.46 -5.07 37.83
N GLY A 122 12.65 -6.40 37.71
CA GLY A 122 12.11 -7.44 38.60
C GLY A 122 10.59 -7.67 38.44
N PRO A 123 10.05 -8.85 38.82
CA PRO A 123 8.67 -9.24 38.50
C PRO A 123 7.57 -8.49 39.28
N SER A 124 7.90 -7.87 40.42
CA SER A 124 6.92 -7.27 41.36
C SER A 124 7.08 -5.76 41.54
N SER A 125 7.83 -5.08 40.67
CA SER A 125 8.12 -3.64 40.80
C SER A 125 7.33 -2.79 39.82
N THR A 126 6.97 -1.57 40.23
CA THR A 126 6.42 -0.52 39.35
C THR A 126 7.48 0.08 38.41
N ALA A 127 8.77 -0.21 38.64
CA ALA A 127 9.88 0.27 37.82
C ALA A 127 9.61 0.08 36.31
N GLN A 128 9.74 1.17 35.57
CA GLN A 128 9.61 1.24 34.13
C GLN A 128 10.97 1.27 33.43
N PHE A 129 10.98 0.94 32.14
CA PHE A 129 12.11 1.14 31.24
C PHE A 129 11.78 2.15 30.14
N GLY A 130 12.74 3.02 29.82
CA GLY A 130 12.71 3.93 28.68
C GLY A 130 13.72 3.51 27.61
N ILE A 131 13.60 4.10 26.41
CA ILE A 131 14.56 3.91 25.30
C ILE A 131 15.06 5.30 24.86
N ILE A 132 16.38 5.49 24.79
CA ILE A 132 17.00 6.69 24.22
C ILE A 132 17.49 6.36 22.81
N THR A 133 16.96 7.01 21.78
CA THR A 133 17.28 6.74 20.35
C THR A 133 17.90 7.95 19.64
N THR A 134 18.25 7.82 18.37
CA THR A 134 19.00 8.84 17.61
C THR A 134 18.12 9.95 17.04
N ALA A 135 17.04 9.61 16.33
CA ALA A 135 16.22 10.57 15.57
C ALA A 135 14.71 10.41 15.88
N PRO A 136 13.91 11.49 15.89
CA PRO A 136 12.49 11.45 16.28
C PRO A 136 11.61 10.46 15.49
N VAL A 137 11.97 10.17 14.23
CA VAL A 137 11.29 9.16 13.39
C VAL A 137 11.25 7.77 14.05
N TYR A 138 12.24 7.44 14.89
CA TYR A 138 12.30 6.17 15.60
C TYR A 138 11.43 6.15 16.86
N GLU A 139 11.00 7.28 17.42
CA GLU A 139 10.15 7.29 18.62
C GLU A 139 8.83 6.57 18.39
N ALA A 140 8.14 6.91 17.30
CA ALA A 140 6.88 6.27 16.91
C ALA A 140 7.10 4.80 16.49
N LEU A 141 8.15 4.52 15.71
CA LEU A 141 8.47 3.18 15.22
C LEU A 141 8.77 2.21 16.37
N LEU A 142 9.66 2.60 17.29
CA LEU A 142 10.05 1.78 18.44
C LEU A 142 8.90 1.69 19.45
N SER A 143 8.13 2.76 19.69
CA SER A 143 6.95 2.69 20.57
C SER A 143 5.91 1.69 20.06
N SER A 144 5.59 1.71 18.76
CA SER A 144 4.65 0.76 18.16
C SER A 144 5.18 -0.67 18.17
N ALA A 145 6.49 -0.87 18.08
CA ALA A 145 7.09 -2.20 18.13
C ALA A 145 7.12 -2.77 19.56
N VAL A 146 7.39 -1.94 20.58
CA VAL A 146 7.27 -2.37 22.00
C VAL A 146 5.82 -2.70 22.36
N ASP A 147 4.84 -1.91 21.93
CA ASP A 147 3.43 -2.25 22.10
C ASP A 147 3.12 -3.61 21.47
N MET A 148 3.51 -3.84 20.21
CA MET A 148 3.25 -5.09 19.51
C MET A 148 3.85 -6.32 20.22
N ILE A 149 5.10 -6.22 20.68
CA ILE A 149 5.81 -7.29 21.39
C ILE A 149 5.15 -7.60 22.75
N LEU A 150 4.69 -6.57 23.48
CA LEU A 150 4.16 -6.72 24.85
C LEU A 150 2.62 -6.73 24.94
N ARG A 151 1.88 -6.61 23.83
CA ARG A 151 0.41 -6.49 23.78
C ARG A 151 -0.33 -7.61 24.52
N SER A 152 0.22 -8.83 24.47
CA SER A 152 -0.29 -10.02 25.17
C SER A 152 -0.05 -10.00 26.68
N ASN A 153 0.93 -9.23 27.16
CA ASN A 153 1.29 -9.07 28.56
C ASN A 153 1.16 -7.60 28.99
N LYS A 154 -0.09 -7.18 29.27
CA LYS A 154 -0.41 -5.82 29.70
C LYS A 154 0.36 -5.36 30.95
N GLN A 155 0.77 -6.29 31.82
CA GLN A 155 1.58 -5.97 32.99
C GLN A 155 3.02 -5.60 32.61
N ALA A 156 3.61 -6.27 31.61
CA ALA A 156 4.90 -5.87 31.06
C ALA A 156 4.81 -4.58 30.23
N LEU A 157 3.75 -4.40 29.44
CA LEU A 157 3.53 -3.20 28.64
C LEU A 157 3.35 -1.94 29.50
N ALA A 158 2.68 -2.04 30.67
CA ALA A 158 2.56 -0.94 31.63
C ALA A 158 3.91 -0.47 32.23
N ARG A 159 5.00 -1.20 31.97
CA ARG A 159 6.37 -0.87 32.39
C ARG A 159 7.19 -0.19 31.30
N PHE A 160 6.62 0.05 30.14
CA PHE A 160 7.26 0.84 29.11
C PHE A 160 6.99 2.33 29.33
N GLY A 161 8.02 3.10 29.69
CA GLY A 161 7.94 4.55 29.85
C GLY A 161 7.89 5.30 28.51
N GLY A 162 8.32 4.66 27.42
CA GLY A 162 8.35 5.23 26.07
C GLY A 162 9.77 5.43 25.51
N VAL A 163 9.85 6.24 24.47
CA VAL A 163 11.08 6.55 23.72
C VAL A 163 11.33 8.07 23.77
N ALA A 164 12.60 8.49 23.69
CA ALA A 164 13.01 9.86 23.39
C ALA A 164 14.23 9.85 22.46
N ALA A 165 14.28 10.75 21.48
CA ALA A 165 15.37 10.89 20.53
C ALA A 165 16.33 12.02 20.91
N SER A 166 17.64 11.78 20.79
CA SER A 166 18.69 12.78 21.03
C SER A 166 18.82 13.82 19.91
N GLY A 167 18.34 13.52 18.70
CA GLY A 167 18.59 14.35 17.52
C GLY A 167 20.01 14.18 16.95
N ILE A 168 20.70 13.10 17.28
CA ILE A 168 21.98 12.72 16.64
C ILE A 168 21.71 12.14 15.24
N GLY A 169 22.40 12.71 14.24
CA GLY A 169 22.49 12.16 12.89
C GLY A 169 23.93 11.91 12.46
N LEU A 170 24.11 11.38 11.24
CA LEU A 170 25.42 11.08 10.65
C LEU A 170 26.36 12.30 10.53
N ALA A 171 25.83 13.53 10.64
CA ALA A 171 26.63 14.75 10.63
C ALA A 171 27.35 14.98 11.97
N ASP A 172 26.67 14.74 13.09
CA ASP A 172 27.25 14.84 14.45
C ASP A 172 28.35 13.79 14.66
N LEU A 173 28.25 12.67 13.95
CA LEU A 173 29.15 11.52 14.00
C LEU A 173 30.40 11.67 13.10
N ARG A 174 30.61 12.85 12.49
CA ARG A 174 31.78 13.10 11.62
C ARG A 174 33.07 13.18 12.43
N LEU A 175 34.11 12.51 11.93
CA LEU A 175 35.40 12.38 12.61
C LEU A 175 36.47 13.30 11.99
N ASP A 176 37.40 13.77 12.82
CA ASP A 176 38.61 14.45 12.39
C ASP A 176 39.68 13.47 11.89
N HIS A 177 40.82 13.99 11.45
CA HIS A 177 41.93 13.19 10.93
C HIS A 177 42.70 12.40 12.01
N LEU A 178 42.27 12.48 13.28
CA LEU A 178 42.79 11.70 14.41
C LEU A 178 41.78 10.65 14.90
N GLY A 179 40.61 10.55 14.26
CA GLY A 179 39.52 9.66 14.66
C GLY A 179 38.69 10.18 15.84
N LYS A 180 38.74 11.48 16.17
CA LYS A 180 37.87 12.09 17.18
C LYS A 180 36.62 12.72 16.54
N LEU A 181 35.47 12.63 17.22
CA LEU A 181 34.22 13.29 16.81
C LEU A 181 34.40 14.81 16.71
N ARG A 182 34.28 15.38 15.51
CA ARG A 182 34.39 16.84 15.24
C ARG A 182 33.35 17.66 16.01
N GLN A 183 32.24 17.02 16.40
CA GLN A 183 31.11 17.61 17.11
C GLN A 183 30.79 16.82 18.39
N ALA A 184 31.80 16.20 19.02
CA ALA A 184 31.67 15.39 20.24
C ALA A 184 30.82 16.06 21.33
N GLU A 185 31.05 17.36 21.55
CA GLU A 185 30.41 18.14 22.61
C GLU A 185 28.93 18.38 22.32
N ALA A 186 28.57 18.73 21.08
CA ALA A 186 27.18 18.89 20.64
C ALA A 186 26.41 17.54 20.59
N ALA A 187 27.07 16.45 20.19
CA ALA A 187 26.50 15.10 20.27
C ALA A 187 26.23 14.68 21.73
N ARG A 188 27.17 15.00 22.63
CA ARG A 188 27.04 14.77 24.07
C ARG A 188 25.89 15.57 24.69
N GLU A 189 25.78 16.87 24.38
CA GLU A 189 24.67 17.71 24.81
C GLU A 189 23.32 17.15 24.35
N LYS A 190 23.21 16.70 23.10
CA LYS A 190 22.03 16.05 22.54
C LYS A 190 21.60 14.79 23.31
N VAL A 191 22.52 13.88 23.64
CA VAL A 191 22.19 12.69 24.45
C VAL A 191 21.81 13.06 25.88
N ILE A 192 22.52 14.02 26.48
CA ILE A 192 22.22 14.50 27.83
C ILE A 192 20.81 15.10 27.89
N ALA A 193 20.46 16.01 26.97
CA ALA A 193 19.16 16.67 26.94
C ALA A 193 17.99 15.66 26.84
N ALA A 194 18.02 14.75 25.86
CA ALA A 194 16.97 13.74 25.70
C ALA A 194 16.89 12.75 26.89
N THR A 195 18.02 12.44 27.53
CA THR A 195 18.04 11.63 28.75
C THR A 195 17.42 12.38 29.93
N GLN A 196 17.78 13.65 30.12
CA GLN A 196 17.21 14.49 31.18
C GLN A 196 15.70 14.63 30.99
N ASP A 197 15.23 14.93 29.78
CA ASP A 197 13.80 15.13 29.51
C ASP A 197 12.98 13.84 29.64
N MET A 198 13.56 12.67 29.29
CA MET A 198 13.00 11.35 29.63
C MET A 198 12.83 11.18 31.15
N LEU A 199 13.86 11.49 31.94
CA LEU A 199 13.84 11.29 33.39
C LEU A 199 12.98 12.32 34.16
N ARG A 200 12.88 13.55 33.66
CA ARG A 200 12.01 14.61 34.20
C ARG A 200 10.53 14.33 33.95
N SER A 201 10.21 13.88 32.74
CA SER A 201 8.82 13.59 32.34
C SER A 201 8.28 12.30 32.97
N ARG A 202 9.13 11.34 33.34
CA ARG A 202 8.74 10.00 33.81
C ARG A 202 9.56 9.56 35.03
N GLN A 203 9.02 9.80 36.23
CA GLN A 203 9.72 9.44 37.47
C GLN A 203 9.87 7.92 37.66
N ASP A 204 8.94 7.10 37.17
CA ASP A 204 9.02 5.63 37.32
C ASP A 204 10.06 4.93 36.43
N VAL A 205 10.68 5.63 35.46
CA VAL A 205 11.73 5.07 34.59
C VAL A 205 13.03 4.87 35.38
N GLN A 206 13.39 3.62 35.63
CA GLN A 206 14.60 3.22 36.38
C GLN A 206 15.62 2.45 35.52
N ILE A 207 15.24 2.07 34.29
CA ILE A 207 16.14 1.44 33.30
C ILE A 207 16.08 2.26 32.01
N LEU A 208 17.22 2.55 31.40
CA LEU A 208 17.32 3.19 30.09
C LEU A 208 18.04 2.27 29.10
N CYS A 209 17.34 1.90 28.02
CA CYS A 209 17.91 1.10 26.94
C CYS A 209 18.56 2.02 25.90
N MET A 210 19.77 1.65 25.48
CA MET A 210 20.47 2.32 24.38
C MET A 210 19.81 1.93 23.05
N GLY A 211 19.14 2.90 22.42
CA GLY A 211 18.14 2.70 21.37
C GLY A 211 18.69 2.73 19.95
N GLY A 212 19.75 1.97 19.68
CA GLY A 212 20.39 1.87 18.37
C GLY A 212 21.90 1.71 18.46
N VAL A 213 22.49 0.86 17.62
CA VAL A 213 23.95 0.59 17.62
C VAL A 213 24.84 1.82 17.38
N ILE A 214 24.26 2.92 16.88
CA ILE A 214 24.91 4.23 16.74
C ILE A 214 25.20 4.89 18.09
N LEU A 215 24.43 4.57 19.14
CA LEU A 215 24.59 5.13 20.49
C LEU A 215 25.49 4.27 21.39
N ALA A 216 26.02 3.16 20.88
CA ALA A 216 26.91 2.29 21.65
C ALA A 216 28.21 3.03 22.00
N GLY A 217 28.62 2.99 23.26
CA GLY A 217 29.72 3.81 23.79
C GLY A 217 29.29 5.18 24.32
N MET A 218 28.01 5.57 24.17
CA MET A 218 27.46 6.84 24.69
C MET A 218 26.78 6.69 26.06
N GLU A 219 26.88 5.52 26.70
CA GLU A 219 26.37 5.24 28.04
C GLU A 219 26.88 6.23 29.12
N PRO A 220 28.11 6.79 29.06
CA PRO A 220 28.57 7.81 30.01
C PRO A 220 27.72 9.06 29.99
N TRP A 221 27.27 9.50 28.81
CA TRP A 221 26.49 10.72 28.66
C TRP A 221 25.09 10.52 29.24
N VAL A 222 24.53 9.32 29.07
CA VAL A 222 23.28 8.89 29.74
C VAL A 222 23.49 8.81 31.26
N HIS A 223 24.55 8.16 31.75
CA HIS A 223 24.87 8.09 33.18
C HIS A 223 25.19 9.46 33.81
N GLU A 224 25.76 10.41 33.06
CA GLU A 224 26.00 11.77 33.49
C GLU A 224 24.69 12.54 33.63
N ALA A 225 23.80 12.44 32.64
CA ALA A 225 22.45 12.98 32.72
C ALA A 225 21.64 12.39 33.89
N CYS A 226 21.74 11.08 34.12
CA CYS A 226 21.13 10.43 35.29
C CYS A 226 21.64 11.05 36.61
N LYS A 227 22.95 11.30 36.74
CA LYS A 227 23.53 11.98 37.91
C LYS A 227 23.09 13.44 38.02
N ALA A 228 22.97 14.16 36.90
CA ALA A 228 22.56 15.56 36.85
C ALA A 228 21.11 15.76 37.32
N GLU A 229 20.19 14.85 36.97
CA GLU A 229 18.81 14.85 37.48
C GLU A 229 18.69 14.30 38.92
N GLY A 230 19.81 13.98 39.59
CA GLY A 230 19.82 13.44 40.95
C GLY A 230 19.43 11.97 41.04
N ARG A 231 19.52 11.22 39.94
CA ARG A 231 19.05 9.83 39.76
C ARG A 231 20.18 8.84 39.41
N PRO A 232 21.27 8.74 40.20
CA PRO A 232 22.41 7.88 39.88
C PRO A 232 22.11 6.37 39.93
N GLU A 233 20.95 5.97 40.44
CA GLU A 233 20.48 4.58 40.51
C GLU A 233 19.92 4.02 39.19
N VAL A 234 19.65 4.88 38.20
CA VAL A 234 19.10 4.48 36.90
C VAL A 234 20.12 3.62 36.14
N GLN A 235 19.68 2.41 35.77
CA GLN A 235 20.53 1.44 35.08
C GLN A 235 20.51 1.70 33.58
N VAL A 236 21.70 1.79 32.95
CA VAL A 236 21.84 1.94 31.50
C VAL A 236 22.16 0.57 30.89
N LEU A 237 21.46 0.24 29.81
CA LEU A 237 21.46 -1.08 29.18
C LEU A 237 21.91 -0.98 27.71
N ASP A 238 23.15 -1.37 27.43
CA ASP A 238 23.66 -1.52 26.06
C ASP A 238 22.95 -2.67 25.33
N GLN A 239 22.60 -2.42 24.08
CA GLN A 239 21.83 -3.32 23.23
C GLN A 239 22.62 -4.54 22.73
N LEU A 240 23.93 -4.39 22.46
CA LEU A 240 24.78 -5.47 21.95
C LEU A 240 25.11 -6.47 23.07
N ALA A 241 25.42 -5.97 24.27
CA ALA A 241 25.61 -6.75 25.48
C ALA A 241 24.34 -7.48 25.91
N ALA A 242 23.17 -6.81 25.92
CA ALA A 242 21.89 -7.46 26.19
C ALA A 242 21.60 -8.59 25.19
N GLY A 243 21.84 -8.34 23.90
CA GLY A 243 21.70 -9.32 22.82
C GLY A 243 22.61 -10.54 23.00
N MET A 244 23.91 -10.31 23.22
CA MET A 244 24.89 -11.39 23.31
C MET A 244 24.74 -12.21 24.59
N LEU A 245 24.45 -11.60 25.75
CA LEU A 245 24.16 -12.33 26.99
C LEU A 245 22.91 -13.20 26.88
N THR A 246 21.90 -12.75 26.12
CA THR A 246 20.70 -13.55 25.81
C THR A 246 21.03 -14.72 24.88
N LEU A 247 21.89 -14.51 23.88
CA LEU A 247 22.29 -15.55 22.92
C LEU A 247 23.22 -16.60 23.56
N ASP A 248 24.19 -16.18 24.37
CA ASP A 248 25.11 -17.05 25.11
C ASP A 248 24.35 -18.00 26.05
N ALA A 249 23.34 -17.48 26.76
CA ALA A 249 22.47 -18.29 27.60
C ALA A 249 21.61 -19.28 26.80
N LEU A 250 21.02 -18.85 25.66
CA LEU A 250 20.26 -19.74 24.78
C LEU A 250 21.14 -20.80 24.10
N LEU A 251 22.41 -20.50 23.84
CA LEU A 251 23.38 -21.48 23.37
C LEU A 251 23.71 -22.47 24.48
N GLY A 252 24.11 -21.99 25.66
CA GLY A 252 24.44 -22.83 26.83
C GLY A 252 23.24 -23.52 27.51
N ASP A 253 22.11 -23.69 26.82
CA ASP A 253 20.85 -24.31 27.29
C ASP A 253 20.38 -23.77 28.66
N THR A 254 20.77 -22.53 28.97
CA THR A 254 20.60 -21.90 30.28
C THR A 254 19.27 -21.13 30.30
N PRO A 255 18.36 -21.41 31.26
CA PRO A 255 17.09 -20.71 31.33
C PRO A 255 17.29 -19.20 31.42
N LEU A 256 16.69 -18.46 30.48
CA LEU A 256 16.86 -17.00 30.39
C LEU A 256 16.49 -16.27 31.70
N GLN A 257 15.60 -16.85 32.51
CA GLN A 257 15.22 -16.36 33.84
C GLN A 257 16.35 -16.39 34.89
N THR A 258 17.46 -17.10 34.61
CA THR A 258 18.65 -17.17 35.49
C THR A 258 19.80 -16.27 35.04
N VAL A 259 19.65 -15.57 33.91
CA VAL A 259 20.67 -14.64 33.38
C VAL A 259 20.69 -13.37 34.23
N ASN A 260 21.68 -13.22 35.10
CA ASN A 260 21.85 -12.03 35.92
C ASN A 260 22.47 -10.89 35.09
N TYR A 261 21.66 -10.27 34.22
CA TYR A 261 22.05 -9.14 33.38
C TYR A 261 22.70 -8.02 34.20
N GLY A 262 22.16 -7.70 35.38
CA GLY A 262 22.67 -6.61 36.21
C GLY A 262 24.11 -6.86 36.68
N GLN A 263 24.41 -8.08 37.12
CA GLN A 263 25.78 -8.47 37.49
C GLN A 263 26.70 -8.59 36.26
N ALA A 264 26.21 -9.14 35.15
CA ALA A 264 27.00 -9.32 33.93
C ALA A 264 27.41 -7.97 33.31
N LEU A 265 26.46 -7.04 33.16
CA LEU A 265 26.68 -5.68 32.66
C LEU A 265 27.57 -4.87 33.63
N SER A 266 27.36 -4.99 34.94
CA SER A 266 28.25 -4.32 35.93
C SER A 266 29.70 -4.82 35.83
N ARG A 267 29.92 -6.12 35.60
CA ARG A 267 31.26 -6.67 35.35
C ARG A 267 31.83 -6.21 34.02
N TRP A 268 31.03 -6.18 32.96
CA TRP A 268 31.44 -5.70 31.63
C TRP A 268 31.90 -4.24 31.69
N ILE A 269 31.10 -3.34 32.27
CA ILE A 269 31.46 -1.92 32.47
C ILE A 269 32.78 -1.78 33.25
N ALA A 270 32.99 -2.58 34.30
CA ALA A 270 34.25 -2.59 35.05
C ALA A 270 35.44 -3.16 34.25
N SER A 271 35.20 -4.15 33.39
CA SER A 271 36.25 -4.84 32.61
C SER A 271 36.90 -3.97 31.53
N LEU A 272 36.23 -2.90 31.09
CA LEU A 272 36.71 -1.95 30.08
C LEU A 272 37.88 -1.06 30.57
N HIS A 273 38.36 -1.23 31.80
CA HIS A 273 39.54 -0.53 32.38
C HIS A 273 39.42 1.01 32.39
N LEU A 274 38.26 1.51 32.82
CA LEU A 274 37.89 2.92 32.75
C LEU A 274 38.07 3.63 34.10
N GLY A 275 39.15 4.41 34.23
CA GLY A 275 39.24 5.44 35.28
C GLY A 275 38.28 6.62 34.97
N PRO A 276 37.74 7.33 35.97
CA PRO A 276 36.69 8.34 35.74
C PRO A 276 37.13 9.50 34.85
N ALA A 277 38.43 9.85 34.82
CA ALA A 277 38.99 10.86 33.92
C ALA A 277 39.31 10.36 32.50
N SER A 278 39.14 9.06 32.22
CA SER A 278 39.58 8.43 30.95
C SER A 278 38.45 8.07 29.98
N PHE A 279 37.19 8.11 30.42
CA PHE A 279 36.04 7.72 29.59
C PHE A 279 35.81 8.71 28.44
N HIS A 280 35.83 10.02 28.72
CA HIS A 280 35.65 11.10 27.73
C HIS A 280 36.65 11.02 26.56
N ASP A 281 37.92 10.71 26.83
CA ASP A 281 38.95 10.65 25.78
C ASP A 281 38.99 9.30 25.04
N ARG A 282 38.65 8.18 25.67
CA ARG A 282 38.95 6.84 25.11
C ARG A 282 37.83 6.21 24.31
N VAL A 283 36.56 6.39 24.66
CA VAL A 283 35.47 5.68 23.97
C VAL A 283 35.06 6.35 22.65
N ILE A 284 35.54 7.57 22.40
CA ILE A 284 35.57 8.17 21.06
C ILE A 284 36.59 7.47 20.14
N ILE A 285 37.62 6.79 20.68
CA ILE A 285 38.78 6.29 19.91
C ILE A 285 38.67 4.80 19.53
N PHE A 286 37.96 3.97 20.31
CA PHE A 286 37.81 2.53 20.03
C PHE A 286 36.66 2.23 19.05
N GLY A 287 36.89 2.43 17.75
CA GLY A 287 36.01 1.88 16.71
C GLY A 287 36.12 2.48 15.31
N TRP A 288 36.78 3.64 15.15
CA TRP A 288 36.67 4.43 13.91
C TRP A 288 38.01 4.89 13.30
N GLN A 289 39.13 4.30 13.71
CA GLN A 289 40.40 4.48 13.01
C GLN A 289 40.45 3.59 11.76
N PHE A 290 39.83 4.04 10.65
CA PHE A 290 40.20 3.77 9.24
C PHE A 290 39.13 4.38 8.31
N ILE A 291 39.19 5.71 8.11
CA ILE A 291 38.44 6.40 7.06
C ILE A 291 39.42 7.23 6.21
N ASP A 292 40.24 6.53 5.43
CA ASP A 292 40.68 7.00 4.12
C ASP A 292 41.24 5.82 3.28
N VAL A 293 41.45 6.05 1.98
CA VAL A 293 41.88 5.07 0.95
C VAL A 293 40.84 4.02 0.56
N ALA A 294 39.99 4.39 -0.41
CA ALA A 294 39.15 3.48 -1.19
C ALA A 294 39.32 3.71 -2.72
N HIS A 295 40.57 3.64 -3.22
CA HIS A 295 40.89 3.71 -4.65
C HIS A 295 41.93 2.66 -5.05
N GLY A 296 41.56 1.73 -5.95
CA GLY A 296 42.39 0.60 -6.41
C GLY A 296 42.47 -0.53 -5.38
N PHE A 297 41.94 -1.73 -5.62
CA PHE A 297 42.39 -2.64 -6.68
C PHE A 297 41.28 -3.63 -7.07
N ALA A 298 41.25 -4.00 -8.35
CA ALA A 298 40.59 -5.21 -8.85
C ALA A 298 41.64 -6.26 -9.24
N TRP A 299 41.18 -7.48 -9.53
CA TRP A 299 41.91 -8.69 -10.01
C TRP A 299 42.35 -9.72 -8.97
N MET A 300 42.33 -10.98 -9.43
CA MET A 300 42.59 -12.25 -8.74
C MET A 300 41.50 -12.63 -7.70
N ILE A 301 41.09 -13.89 -7.52
CA ILE A 301 41.65 -15.18 -7.98
C ILE A 301 40.59 -16.02 -8.73
N VAL A 302 41.01 -16.77 -9.76
CA VAL A 302 40.23 -17.87 -10.37
C VAL A 302 40.55 -19.17 -9.62
N GLY A 303 39.53 -19.92 -9.17
CA GLY A 303 39.72 -21.17 -8.42
C GLY A 303 38.55 -22.14 -8.57
N SER A 304 38.66 -23.07 -9.51
CA SER A 304 37.65 -24.10 -9.77
C SER A 304 37.61 -25.18 -8.68
N CYS A 305 36.43 -25.67 -8.34
CA CYS A 305 36.25 -27.10 -8.07
C CYS A 305 34.83 -27.56 -8.46
N SER A 306 34.65 -28.86 -8.65
CA SER A 306 33.47 -29.46 -9.31
C SER A 306 33.00 -30.72 -8.57
N ALA A 307 31.96 -31.39 -9.10
CA ALA A 307 31.32 -32.61 -8.58
C ALA A 307 30.47 -32.42 -7.29
N SER A 308 29.36 -33.16 -7.09
CA SER A 308 28.62 -34.01 -8.03
C SER A 308 27.16 -34.19 -7.59
N THR A 309 26.30 -34.60 -8.53
CA THR A 309 24.90 -34.97 -8.28
C THR A 309 24.76 -36.31 -7.55
N ALA A 310 23.87 -36.39 -6.56
CA ALA A 310 23.30 -37.64 -6.09
C ALA A 310 21.83 -37.42 -5.66
N THR A 311 20.90 -38.16 -6.28
CA THR A 311 19.48 -38.24 -5.87
C THR A 311 19.28 -39.40 -4.91
N LEU A 312 18.31 -39.30 -4.01
CA LEU A 312 17.63 -40.44 -3.38
C LEU A 312 16.28 -40.01 -2.76
N GLU A 313 15.34 -40.94 -2.68
CA GLU A 313 13.93 -40.72 -2.35
C GLU A 313 13.57 -41.00 -0.87
N PRO A 314 12.38 -40.57 -0.38
CA PRO A 314 12.06 -40.55 1.05
C PRO A 314 11.52 -41.86 1.63
N SER A 315 11.74 -42.08 2.92
CA SER A 315 11.19 -43.18 3.72
C SER A 315 10.23 -42.68 4.82
N LEU A 316 9.11 -43.38 5.04
CA LEU A 316 8.00 -42.91 5.89
C LEU A 316 8.12 -43.28 7.38
N CYS A 317 7.68 -42.35 8.25
CA CYS A 317 6.98 -42.59 9.54
C CYS A 317 7.76 -43.35 10.66
N PRO A 318 7.21 -43.50 11.89
CA PRO A 318 5.95 -42.99 12.44
C PRO A 318 6.11 -42.07 13.69
N ALA A 319 5.00 -41.54 14.19
CA ALA A 319 4.92 -40.87 15.50
C ALA A 319 4.55 -41.84 16.64
N PRO A 320 4.96 -41.57 17.90
CA PRO A 320 4.41 -42.23 19.08
C PRO A 320 3.25 -41.43 19.71
N HIS A 321 2.28 -42.15 20.29
CA HIS A 321 1.16 -41.59 21.07
C HIS A 321 1.41 -41.70 22.59
N CYS A 322 0.43 -41.20 23.37
CA CYS A 322 0.23 -41.42 24.81
C CYS A 322 1.13 -40.54 25.74
N LEU A 323 0.71 -40.18 26.95
CA LEU A 323 -0.48 -40.58 27.74
C LEU A 323 -1.36 -39.37 28.12
N ALA A 324 -2.57 -39.64 28.61
CA ALA A 324 -3.41 -38.66 29.30
C ALA A 324 -3.73 -39.17 30.72
N ASP A 325 -3.77 -38.27 31.71
CA ASP A 325 -4.66 -38.46 32.86
C ASP A 325 -5.13 -37.13 33.49
N ARG A 326 -6.21 -37.27 34.25
CA ARG A 326 -7.30 -36.39 34.74
C ARG A 326 -7.03 -34.98 35.32
N PRO A 327 -8.10 -34.16 35.49
CA PRO A 327 -8.02 -32.72 35.74
C PRO A 327 -8.09 -32.31 37.21
N LEU A 328 -7.62 -31.09 37.50
CA LEU A 328 -7.89 -30.36 38.74
C LEU A 328 -9.02 -29.35 38.56
N HIS A 329 -9.96 -29.32 39.50
CA HIS A 329 -11.06 -28.35 39.52
C HIS A 329 -10.57 -26.95 39.93
N MET A 330 -10.83 -25.94 39.09
CA MET A 330 -11.06 -24.57 39.55
C MET A 330 -12.40 -24.09 38.98
N ALA A 331 -13.27 -23.60 39.85
CA ALA A 331 -14.66 -23.30 39.49
C ALA A 331 -14.82 -21.89 38.93
N THR A 332 -15.11 -21.76 37.63
CA THR A 332 -15.67 -20.53 37.06
C THR A 332 -17.10 -20.35 37.52
N VAL A 333 -17.37 -19.30 38.30
CA VAL A 333 -18.73 -18.97 38.76
C VAL A 333 -19.56 -18.45 37.59
N ALA A 334 -20.63 -19.16 37.23
CA ALA A 334 -21.55 -18.72 36.19
C ALA A 334 -22.28 -17.41 36.61
N PRO A 335 -22.55 -16.48 35.66
CA PRO A 335 -23.23 -15.22 35.96
C PRO A 335 -24.62 -15.46 36.54
N ARG A 336 -25.03 -14.68 37.55
CA ARG A 336 -26.31 -14.89 38.24
C ARG A 336 -27.43 -14.43 37.31
N LEU A 337 -28.57 -15.13 37.30
CA LEU A 337 -29.70 -14.83 36.38
C LEU A 337 -30.25 -13.38 36.45
N ARG A 338 -29.99 -12.67 37.56
CA ARG A 338 -30.32 -11.24 37.74
C ARG A 338 -29.45 -10.29 36.90
N ASP A 339 -28.23 -10.71 36.60
CA ASP A 339 -27.22 -9.90 35.92
C ASP A 339 -27.50 -9.88 34.40
N LEU A 340 -28.17 -10.92 33.90
CA LEU A 340 -28.58 -11.10 32.49
C LEU A 340 -29.96 -10.50 32.15
N ARG A 341 -30.84 -10.27 33.14
CA ARG A 341 -32.21 -9.76 32.93
C ARG A 341 -32.83 -9.17 34.20
N PRO A 342 -33.69 -8.13 34.08
CA PRO A 342 -34.56 -7.71 35.17
C PRO A 342 -35.45 -8.85 35.70
N CYS A 343 -35.70 -8.88 37.01
CA CYS A 343 -36.62 -9.85 37.61
C CYS A 343 -38.05 -9.71 37.07
N ASP A 344 -38.82 -10.79 37.11
CA ASP A 344 -40.13 -10.89 36.48
C ASP A 344 -41.14 -9.86 37.00
N ASN A 345 -41.06 -9.48 38.29
CA ASN A 345 -41.87 -8.41 38.88
C ASN A 345 -41.56 -7.03 38.29
N CYS A 346 -40.27 -6.69 38.14
CA CYS A 346 -39.83 -5.45 37.50
C CYS A 346 -40.12 -5.47 35.99
N ARG A 347 -39.90 -6.61 35.33
CA ARG A 347 -40.10 -6.85 33.89
C ARG A 347 -41.58 -6.76 33.49
N GLN A 348 -42.48 -7.38 34.25
CA GLN A 348 -43.94 -7.29 34.04
C GLN A 348 -44.44 -5.84 34.23
N ARG A 349 -43.85 -5.09 35.17
CA ARG A 349 -44.18 -3.68 35.42
C ARG A 349 -43.39 -2.68 34.55
N LYS A 350 -42.48 -3.15 33.68
CA LYS A 350 -41.60 -2.33 32.81
C LYS A 350 -40.78 -1.27 33.55
N ILE A 351 -40.26 -1.60 34.73
CA ILE A 351 -39.48 -0.71 35.60
C ILE A 351 -38.08 -1.27 35.87
N ARG A 352 -37.10 -0.39 36.13
CA ARG A 352 -35.70 -0.79 36.33
C ARG A 352 -35.55 -1.66 37.58
N CYS A 353 -34.77 -2.73 37.47
CA CYS A 353 -34.45 -3.64 38.56
C CYS A 353 -33.07 -3.24 39.12
N LEU A 354 -33.00 -2.79 40.36
CA LEU A 354 -31.77 -2.31 41.00
C LEU A 354 -31.57 -3.03 42.35
N PHE A 355 -30.36 -3.48 42.64
CA PHE A 355 -30.00 -4.13 43.90
C PHE A 355 -29.22 -3.15 44.79
N ALA A 356 -29.30 -3.33 46.11
CA ALA A 356 -28.59 -2.46 47.07
C ALA A 356 -27.11 -2.84 47.25
N SER A 357 -26.77 -4.11 47.01
CA SER A 357 -25.42 -4.68 47.05
C SER A 357 -25.40 -5.97 46.25
N ASP A 358 -24.21 -6.50 45.94
CA ASP A 358 -24.08 -7.74 45.18
C ASP A 358 -24.56 -8.99 45.92
N ASP A 359 -24.74 -8.96 47.23
CA ASP A 359 -25.32 -10.07 48.01
C ASP A 359 -26.80 -9.88 48.33
N ALA A 360 -27.42 -8.80 47.85
CA ALA A 360 -28.86 -8.61 47.97
C ALA A 360 -29.62 -9.66 47.13
N VAL A 361 -30.39 -10.52 47.82
CA VAL A 361 -31.25 -11.55 47.21
C VAL A 361 -32.42 -10.94 46.42
N ASN A 362 -32.93 -9.80 46.90
CA ASN A 362 -34.06 -9.07 46.29
C ASN A 362 -33.61 -7.68 45.84
N CYS A 363 -34.17 -7.21 44.73
CA CYS A 363 -33.97 -5.84 44.26
C CYS A 363 -34.71 -4.85 45.17
N VAL A 364 -34.23 -3.62 45.27
CA VAL A 364 -34.75 -2.55 46.16
C VAL A 364 -36.26 -2.37 46.02
N LEU A 365 -36.81 -2.50 44.81
CA LEU A 365 -38.24 -2.33 44.54
C LEU A 365 -39.10 -3.57 44.87
N CYS A 366 -38.51 -4.77 44.89
CA CYS A 366 -39.18 -5.97 45.39
C CYS A 366 -39.10 -6.02 46.92
N GLN A 367 -37.93 -5.69 47.49
CA GLN A 367 -37.66 -5.60 48.93
C GLN A 367 -38.54 -4.56 49.64
N SER A 368 -38.63 -3.33 49.12
CA SER A 368 -39.53 -2.26 49.65
C SER A 368 -41.03 -2.56 49.50
N ARG A 369 -41.39 -3.65 48.81
CA ARG A 369 -42.76 -4.15 48.70
C ARG A 369 -42.96 -5.53 49.37
N SER A 370 -41.99 -6.00 50.15
CA SER A 370 -41.99 -7.33 50.79
C SER A 370 -42.30 -8.47 49.81
N THR A 371 -41.70 -8.43 48.62
CA THR A 371 -41.86 -9.43 47.55
C THR A 371 -40.51 -9.96 47.08
N THR A 372 -40.47 -11.21 46.62
CA THR A 372 -39.23 -11.88 46.18
C THR A 372 -38.99 -11.68 44.67
N CYS A 373 -37.72 -11.50 44.28
CA CYS A 373 -37.32 -11.51 42.87
C CYS A 373 -37.41 -12.92 42.27
N THR A 374 -37.98 -13.02 41.08
CA THR A 374 -38.16 -14.28 40.33
C THR A 374 -37.68 -14.11 38.87
N TYR A 375 -37.27 -15.21 38.24
CA TYR A 375 -36.62 -15.23 36.91
C TYR A 375 -37.13 -16.36 36.00
N VAL A 376 -38.32 -16.89 36.29
CA VAL A 376 -38.90 -18.09 35.67
C VAL A 376 -39.85 -17.80 34.49
N ARG A 377 -40.26 -16.55 34.25
CA ARG A 377 -41.23 -16.21 33.18
C ARG A 377 -40.57 -15.90 31.84
N GLU A 378 -41.19 -16.38 30.76
CA GLU A 378 -40.80 -16.10 29.37
C GLU A 378 -41.09 -14.66 28.91
N PRO A 379 -40.52 -14.19 27.78
CA PRO A 379 -40.91 -12.93 27.15
C PRO A 379 -42.36 -12.99 26.62
N PRO A 380 -43.24 -11.99 26.90
CA PRO A 380 -44.59 -11.97 26.34
C PRO A 380 -44.57 -11.71 24.83
N ARG A 381 -45.15 -12.63 24.05
CA ARG A 381 -45.17 -12.60 22.58
C ARG A 381 -46.12 -11.49 22.06
N LYS A 382 -45.66 -10.65 21.14
CA LYS A 382 -46.48 -9.65 20.44
C LYS A 382 -47.29 -10.31 19.31
N LYS A 383 -48.55 -9.91 19.11
CA LYS A 383 -49.37 -10.29 17.94
C LYS A 383 -49.38 -9.19 16.86
N ARG A 384 -49.41 -9.63 15.60
CA ARG A 384 -49.75 -8.96 14.33
C ARG A 384 -50.59 -9.98 13.51
N ALA A 385 -51.32 -9.67 12.44
CA ALA A 385 -51.60 -8.38 11.79
C ALA A 385 -53.12 -8.07 11.88
N VAL A 386 -53.88 -7.50 10.92
CA VAL A 386 -53.92 -7.61 9.44
C VAL A 386 -54.18 -6.25 8.79
N VAL A 387 -53.83 -6.09 7.51
CA VAL A 387 -54.12 -4.92 6.65
C VAL A 387 -55.02 -5.34 5.50
N SER A 388 -55.97 -4.49 5.10
CA SER A 388 -56.72 -4.62 3.85
C SER A 388 -56.77 -3.30 3.08
N LYS A 389 -56.31 -3.36 1.83
CA LYS A 389 -56.54 -2.40 0.72
C LYS A 389 -58.00 -2.54 0.22
N ASP A 390 -58.59 -1.65 -0.59
CA ASP A 390 -58.09 -0.49 -1.35
C ASP A 390 -59.22 0.54 -1.69
N GLN A 391 -58.88 1.61 -2.43
CA GLN A 391 -59.74 2.43 -3.34
C GLN A 391 -60.77 3.49 -2.84
N ASN A 392 -60.38 4.76 -3.04
CA ASN A 392 -61.01 5.85 -3.84
C ASN A 392 -62.40 6.52 -3.56
N HIS A 393 -62.30 7.86 -3.48
CA HIS A 393 -63.15 8.95 -4.00
C HIS A 393 -64.60 9.24 -3.52
N ASP A 394 -64.69 10.39 -2.82
CA ASP A 394 -65.57 11.56 -3.06
C ASP A 394 -67.11 11.53 -3.01
N LYS A 395 -67.61 12.45 -2.16
CA LYS A 395 -68.79 13.35 -2.30
C LYS A 395 -70.23 12.86 -2.00
N ALA A 396 -70.78 13.55 -0.97
CA ALA A 396 -72.08 14.24 -0.94
C ALA A 396 -73.32 13.60 -0.25
N SER A 397 -73.67 14.24 0.88
CA SER A 397 -75.02 14.65 1.34
C SER A 397 -76.16 13.65 1.64
N SER A 398 -76.57 13.72 2.92
CA SER A 398 -77.97 13.82 3.44
C SER A 398 -78.89 12.60 3.71
N THR A 399 -79.53 12.68 4.89
CA THR A 399 -80.87 12.16 5.31
C THR A 399 -81.22 10.65 5.30
N SER A 400 -81.03 9.97 6.46
CA SER A 400 -82.05 9.69 7.52
C SER A 400 -83.52 9.39 7.12
N PRO A 401 -84.32 8.51 7.82
CA PRO A 401 -84.01 7.41 8.77
C PRO A 401 -84.94 6.13 8.68
N ARG A 402 -84.83 5.23 9.68
CA ARG A 402 -85.77 4.14 10.15
C ARG A 402 -85.70 2.74 9.49
N ALA A 403 -85.95 1.61 10.19
CA ALA A 403 -85.92 1.30 11.65
C ALA A 403 -86.07 -0.22 11.98
N ARG A 404 -85.57 -0.65 13.17
CA ARG A 404 -85.81 -1.94 13.91
C ARG A 404 -85.26 -3.22 13.23
N HIS A 405 -84.84 -4.30 13.91
CA HIS A 405 -85.10 -4.82 15.27
C HIS A 405 -83.83 -5.33 16.02
N HIS A 406 -84.01 -6.01 17.16
CA HIS A 406 -83.07 -6.38 18.24
C HIS A 406 -83.38 -7.81 18.75
N PRO A 407 -82.68 -8.43 19.74
CA PRO A 407 -81.33 -8.23 20.34
C PRO A 407 -80.55 -9.59 20.30
N PRO A 408 -79.67 -10.02 21.25
CA PRO A 408 -78.80 -9.38 22.26
C PRO A 408 -77.30 -9.68 21.91
N ALA A 409 -76.23 -9.73 22.73
CA ALA A 409 -75.70 -9.11 23.97
C ALA A 409 -74.16 -9.38 23.96
N SER A 410 -73.26 -8.80 24.75
CA SER A 410 -73.24 -7.72 25.76
C SER A 410 -71.89 -6.97 25.58
N GLN A 411 -71.87 -5.63 25.50
CA GLN A 411 -71.42 -4.69 26.58
C GLN A 411 -70.06 -5.04 27.23
N SER A 412 -69.11 -4.12 27.44
CA SER A 412 -69.14 -2.63 27.53
C SER A 412 -67.81 -2.01 26.98
N ILE A 413 -67.80 -0.91 26.20
CA ILE A 413 -67.72 0.53 26.60
C ILE A 413 -66.43 0.84 27.42
N SER A 414 -65.60 1.87 27.20
CA SER A 414 -65.69 3.21 26.54
C SER A 414 -64.36 3.56 25.80
N SER A 415 -64.23 4.36 24.73
CA SER A 415 -64.69 5.74 24.38
C SER A 415 -64.09 6.87 25.25
N ALA A 416 -63.61 8.01 24.76
CA ALA A 416 -63.29 8.46 23.39
C ALA A 416 -62.41 9.75 23.42
N ALA A 417 -61.91 10.16 22.23
CA ALA A 417 -61.56 11.53 21.78
C ALA A 417 -60.65 12.45 22.64
N GLY A 418 -59.62 13.02 21.98
CA GLY A 418 -58.79 14.09 22.55
C GLY A 418 -57.68 14.55 21.59
N VAL A 419 -58.03 15.31 20.55
CA VAL A 419 -57.06 15.78 19.54
C VAL A 419 -56.48 17.14 19.91
N THR A 420 -55.19 17.17 20.24
CA THR A 420 -54.35 18.37 20.11
C THR A 420 -52.98 18.00 19.55
N LYS A 421 -52.60 18.60 18.41
CA LYS A 421 -51.19 18.73 18.02
C LYS A 421 -50.62 19.91 18.83
N PRO A 422 -49.42 19.80 19.40
CA PRO A 422 -48.34 20.57 18.77
C PRO A 422 -46.92 19.97 18.85
N ARG A 423 -46.15 20.22 17.78
CA ARG A 423 -44.72 20.64 17.77
C ARG A 423 -43.63 19.67 18.31
N ARG A 424 -42.59 19.48 17.49
CA ARG A 424 -41.34 18.73 17.78
C ARG A 424 -40.64 19.16 19.08
N LYS A 425 -40.04 18.19 19.78
CA LYS A 425 -38.65 18.24 20.27
C LYS A 425 -37.94 16.90 19.99
N PRO A 426 -36.63 16.87 19.72
CA PRO A 426 -35.86 15.63 19.51
C PRO A 426 -35.50 14.97 20.85
N ASN A 427 -35.26 13.66 20.87
CA ASN A 427 -34.74 12.96 22.06
C ASN A 427 -33.84 11.77 21.69
N ASN A 428 -32.54 12.04 21.79
CA ASN A 428 -31.29 11.29 21.52
C ASN A 428 -31.15 9.77 21.87
N ASP A 429 -32.21 8.97 22.02
CA ASP A 429 -32.09 7.53 22.32
C ASP A 429 -32.25 6.65 21.07
N ALA A 430 -31.18 6.52 20.28
CA ALA A 430 -31.17 5.77 19.02
C ALA A 430 -29.99 4.77 18.89
N GLN A 431 -29.91 3.80 19.81
CA GLN A 431 -29.17 2.56 19.54
C GLN A 431 -29.92 1.74 18.47
N SER A 432 -29.71 2.12 17.20
CA SER A 432 -30.18 1.35 16.04
C SER A 432 -29.55 -0.04 16.06
N SER A 433 -30.39 -1.09 16.05
CA SER A 433 -29.91 -2.46 15.97
C SER A 433 -29.41 -2.74 14.56
N VAL A 434 -28.09 -2.70 14.37
CA VAL A 434 -27.41 -2.97 13.09
C VAL A 434 -27.96 -4.25 12.46
N LEU A 435 -28.44 -4.14 11.21
CA LEU A 435 -29.10 -5.24 10.51
C LEU A 435 -28.08 -6.33 10.16
N ARG A 436 -28.45 -7.58 10.44
CA ARG A 436 -27.62 -8.77 10.16
C ARG A 436 -27.90 -9.39 8.79
N ASP A 437 -29.09 -9.18 8.26
CA ASP A 437 -29.62 -9.83 7.06
C ASP A 437 -30.52 -8.83 6.33
N TYR A 438 -30.22 -8.56 5.06
CA TYR A 438 -30.92 -7.57 4.25
C TYR A 438 -32.22 -8.08 3.63
N SER A 439 -32.47 -9.40 3.61
CA SER A 439 -33.77 -9.94 3.20
C SER A 439 -34.91 -9.44 4.10
N GLN A 440 -34.59 -9.14 5.37
CA GLN A 440 -35.51 -8.70 6.41
C GLN A 440 -35.86 -7.19 6.34
N LEU A 441 -35.28 -6.43 5.39
CA LEU A 441 -35.58 -5.01 5.22
C LEU A 441 -37.07 -4.77 4.89
N PRO A 442 -37.72 -3.75 5.50
CA PRO A 442 -39.09 -3.38 5.13
C PRO A 442 -39.13 -2.67 3.77
N GLY A 443 -40.19 -2.90 2.98
CA GLY A 443 -40.37 -2.27 1.66
C GLY A 443 -39.54 -2.91 0.54
N GLN A 444 -39.33 -2.14 -0.52
CA GLN A 444 -38.38 -2.46 -1.60
C GLN A 444 -37.01 -1.87 -1.25
N SER A 445 -35.93 -2.65 -1.36
CA SER A 445 -34.54 -2.21 -1.23
C SER A 445 -33.67 -3.09 -2.11
N LEU A 446 -32.64 -2.48 -2.71
CA LEU A 446 -31.71 -3.12 -3.65
C LEU A 446 -30.91 -4.27 -3.02
N LEU A 447 -30.81 -4.30 -1.69
CA LEU A 447 -29.96 -5.21 -0.93
C LEU A 447 -30.56 -6.60 -0.64
N LYS A 448 -31.78 -6.90 -1.09
CA LYS A 448 -32.48 -8.15 -0.74
C LYS A 448 -32.00 -9.41 -1.45
N GLU A 449 -31.29 -9.23 -2.56
CA GLU A 449 -30.91 -10.28 -3.52
C GLU A 449 -29.42 -10.21 -3.90
N THR A 450 -28.65 -9.31 -3.29
CA THR A 450 -27.21 -9.18 -3.53
C THR A 450 -26.43 -10.42 -3.06
N LEU A 451 -25.43 -10.81 -3.85
CA LEU A 451 -24.49 -11.87 -3.54
C LEU A 451 -23.31 -11.31 -2.74
N GLY A 452 -22.64 -10.27 -3.25
CA GLY A 452 -21.35 -9.80 -2.71
C GLY A 452 -21.38 -8.57 -1.78
N HIS A 453 -22.53 -7.90 -1.61
CA HIS A 453 -22.66 -6.69 -0.76
C HIS A 453 -23.34 -6.94 0.60
N GLN A 454 -23.34 -8.19 1.09
CA GLN A 454 -23.86 -8.55 2.42
C GLN A 454 -22.79 -8.35 3.51
N ASN A 455 -22.93 -7.36 4.38
CA ASN A 455 -21.88 -7.00 5.35
C ASN A 455 -21.59 -8.06 6.43
N ARG A 456 -22.44 -9.07 6.61
CA ARG A 456 -22.33 -10.07 7.69
C ARG A 456 -22.23 -11.51 7.16
N GLN A 457 -21.89 -11.64 5.88
CA GLN A 457 -21.66 -12.90 5.19
C GLN A 457 -20.45 -12.72 4.25
N SER A 458 -19.54 -13.68 4.25
CA SER A 458 -18.43 -13.76 3.29
C SER A 458 -18.76 -14.75 2.18
N SER A 459 -18.29 -14.47 0.97
CA SER A 459 -18.52 -15.27 -0.24
C SER A 459 -17.20 -15.63 -0.91
N ALA A 460 -16.95 -16.91 -1.16
CA ALA A 460 -15.78 -17.39 -1.91
C ALA A 460 -16.22 -18.21 -3.12
N VAL A 461 -15.66 -17.96 -4.31
CA VAL A 461 -15.94 -18.73 -5.52
C VAL A 461 -15.36 -20.16 -5.41
N VAL A 462 -16.06 -21.13 -5.98
CA VAL A 462 -15.57 -22.51 -6.11
C VAL A 462 -14.77 -22.63 -7.41
N GLY A 463 -13.46 -22.88 -7.30
CA GLY A 463 -12.60 -23.14 -8.45
C GLY A 463 -12.80 -24.54 -9.03
N ALA A 464 -12.60 -24.71 -10.33
CA ALA A 464 -12.78 -26.00 -11.02
C ALA A 464 -11.85 -27.13 -10.54
N THR A 465 -10.74 -26.78 -9.87
CA THR A 465 -9.75 -27.69 -9.27
C THR A 465 -9.77 -27.68 -7.73
N ALA A 466 -10.87 -27.19 -7.12
CA ALA A 466 -11.05 -27.21 -5.67
C ALA A 466 -11.26 -28.63 -5.12
N ASP A 467 -11.30 -28.77 -3.79
CA ASP A 467 -11.65 -30.01 -3.09
C ASP A 467 -13.12 -30.43 -3.28
N PHE A 468 -13.95 -29.54 -3.86
CA PHE A 468 -15.34 -29.79 -4.20
C PHE A 468 -15.60 -29.63 -5.71
N ASP A 469 -15.79 -30.75 -6.40
CA ASP A 469 -16.09 -30.79 -7.84
C ASP A 469 -17.52 -30.28 -8.13
N ILE A 470 -17.60 -29.25 -8.97
CA ILE A 470 -18.84 -28.61 -9.41
C ILE A 470 -19.77 -29.58 -10.17
N CYS A 471 -19.24 -30.67 -10.76
CA CYS A 471 -20.07 -31.69 -11.40
C CYS A 471 -21.03 -32.38 -10.42
N LEU A 472 -20.70 -32.43 -9.13
CA LEU A 472 -21.58 -32.97 -8.08
C LEU A 472 -22.82 -32.10 -7.83
N THR A 473 -22.78 -30.81 -8.20
CA THR A 473 -23.88 -29.88 -7.93
C THR A 473 -25.08 -30.07 -8.88
N LYS A 474 -24.87 -30.76 -10.00
CA LYS A 474 -25.87 -31.00 -11.07
C LYS A 474 -27.12 -31.75 -10.59
N THR A 475 -27.01 -32.56 -9.54
CA THR A 475 -28.11 -33.33 -8.95
C THR A 475 -28.71 -32.69 -7.69
N LEU A 476 -28.20 -31.53 -7.25
CA LEU A 476 -28.72 -30.85 -6.05
C LEU A 476 -30.03 -30.13 -6.34
N SER A 477 -30.93 -30.12 -5.35
CA SER A 477 -32.16 -29.33 -5.37
C SER A 477 -31.86 -27.93 -4.82
N TRP A 478 -32.06 -26.92 -5.67
CA TRP A 478 -31.82 -25.51 -5.36
C TRP A 478 -33.11 -24.79 -4.98
N ASP A 479 -33.03 -23.79 -4.12
CA ASP A 479 -34.15 -22.87 -3.90
C ASP A 479 -34.31 -21.83 -5.03
N GLU A 480 -35.35 -20.99 -4.93
CA GLU A 480 -35.61 -19.89 -5.87
C GLU A 480 -34.44 -18.90 -6.02
N ARG A 481 -33.54 -18.84 -5.02
CA ARG A 481 -32.36 -17.97 -4.97
C ARG A 481 -31.08 -18.74 -5.33
N GLY A 482 -31.19 -19.92 -5.96
CA GLY A 482 -30.04 -20.71 -6.37
C GLY A 482 -29.16 -21.18 -5.20
N ALA A 483 -29.71 -21.28 -3.99
CA ALA A 483 -28.99 -21.68 -2.80
C ALA A 483 -29.33 -23.13 -2.38
N PHE A 484 -28.36 -23.78 -1.74
CA PHE A 484 -28.46 -25.12 -1.18
C PHE A 484 -27.83 -25.13 0.23
N ALA A 485 -28.71 -25.11 1.25
CA ALA A 485 -28.31 -25.10 2.66
C ALA A 485 -27.85 -26.47 3.20
N GLY A 486 -28.06 -27.55 2.44
CA GLY A 486 -27.71 -28.91 2.84
C GLY A 486 -26.22 -29.28 2.67
N PHE A 487 -25.35 -28.32 2.37
CA PHE A 487 -23.93 -28.57 2.10
C PHE A 487 -23.14 -28.85 3.38
N ARG A 488 -22.83 -27.81 4.18
CA ARG A 488 -21.99 -27.95 5.38
C ARG A 488 -22.21 -26.79 6.35
N ALA A 489 -23.31 -26.84 7.11
CA ALA A 489 -23.67 -25.79 8.06
C ALA A 489 -22.46 -25.37 8.95
N PRO A 490 -22.15 -24.07 9.09
CA PRO A 490 -22.96 -22.90 8.70
C PRO A 490 -22.79 -22.43 7.23
N GLN A 491 -22.00 -23.12 6.41
CA GLN A 491 -21.83 -22.78 4.99
C GLN A 491 -23.05 -23.19 4.15
N VAL A 492 -23.40 -22.32 3.20
CA VAL A 492 -24.44 -22.54 2.18
C VAL A 492 -23.77 -22.51 0.80
N LEU A 493 -24.09 -23.45 -0.07
CA LEU A 493 -23.64 -23.43 -1.46
C LEU A 493 -24.61 -22.56 -2.28
N ARG A 494 -24.08 -21.62 -3.07
CA ARG A 494 -24.86 -20.70 -3.91
C ARG A 494 -24.39 -20.80 -5.35
N ARG A 495 -25.25 -21.32 -6.22
CA ARG A 495 -25.07 -21.33 -7.67
C ARG A 495 -25.44 -19.97 -8.23
N ALA A 496 -24.52 -19.29 -8.91
CA ALA A 496 -24.77 -17.98 -9.51
C ALA A 496 -25.37 -18.13 -10.92
N ASN A 497 -24.77 -18.98 -11.76
CA ASN A 497 -25.27 -19.39 -13.07
C ASN A 497 -25.07 -20.92 -13.26
N ALA A 498 -25.01 -21.45 -14.48
CA ALA A 498 -24.83 -22.89 -14.69
C ALA A 498 -23.44 -23.43 -14.24
N THR A 499 -22.41 -22.61 -14.23
CA THR A 499 -21.00 -23.00 -14.03
C THR A 499 -20.41 -22.46 -12.73
N THR A 500 -20.62 -21.17 -12.44
CA THR A 500 -20.06 -20.44 -11.31
C THR A 500 -20.85 -20.69 -10.02
N HIS A 501 -20.14 -21.18 -9.01
CA HIS A 501 -20.67 -21.51 -7.69
C HIS A 501 -19.87 -20.80 -6.59
N PHE A 502 -20.52 -20.52 -5.45
CA PHE A 502 -19.95 -19.84 -4.31
C PHE A 502 -20.24 -20.57 -3.00
N PHE A 503 -19.26 -20.63 -2.11
CA PHE A 503 -19.50 -20.89 -0.69
C PHE A 503 -19.84 -19.58 0.01
N LEU A 504 -21.03 -19.53 0.63
CA LEU A 504 -21.47 -18.45 1.49
C LEU A 504 -21.31 -18.86 2.95
N ARG A 505 -20.65 -18.02 3.75
CA ARG A 505 -20.43 -18.25 5.18
C ARG A 505 -20.89 -17.03 5.99
N PRO A 506 -21.81 -17.16 6.96
CA PRO A 506 -22.09 -16.07 7.88
C PRO A 506 -20.88 -15.77 8.76
N ASP A 507 -20.67 -14.49 9.07
CA ASP A 507 -19.63 -14.06 10.00
C ASP A 507 -20.04 -14.42 11.44
N THR A 508 -19.06 -14.82 12.26
CA THR A 508 -19.27 -15.12 13.69
C THR A 508 -19.52 -13.83 14.50
N GLN A 509 -20.05 -13.98 15.72
CA GLN A 509 -20.27 -12.84 16.60
C GLN A 509 -18.95 -12.09 16.92
N GLU A 510 -17.85 -12.82 17.10
CA GLU A 510 -16.52 -12.26 17.37
C GLU A 510 -15.96 -11.51 16.15
N GLU A 511 -16.11 -12.06 14.94
CA GLU A 511 -15.74 -11.37 13.69
C GLU A 511 -16.57 -10.10 13.48
N MET A 512 -17.86 -10.14 13.80
CA MET A 512 -18.75 -8.97 13.73
C MET A 512 -18.34 -7.89 14.73
N ASP A 513 -18.09 -8.24 15.98
CA ASP A 513 -17.79 -7.27 17.05
C ASP A 513 -16.41 -6.62 16.84
N ALA A 514 -15.43 -7.37 16.33
CA ALA A 514 -14.14 -6.80 15.90
C ALA A 514 -14.28 -5.84 14.71
N GLU A 515 -15.12 -6.17 13.73
CA GLU A 515 -15.38 -5.29 12.58
C GLU A 515 -16.13 -4.01 12.99
N LEU A 516 -17.07 -4.12 13.94
CA LEU A 516 -17.78 -2.98 14.53
C LEU A 516 -16.84 -2.07 15.34
N ALA A 517 -15.90 -2.64 16.10
CA ALA A 517 -14.88 -1.87 16.81
C ALA A 517 -13.96 -1.10 15.84
N ASN A 518 -13.61 -1.69 14.69
CA ASN A 518 -12.84 -1.03 13.64
C ASN A 518 -13.64 0.12 12.98
N LEU A 519 -14.93 -0.07 12.70
CA LEU A 519 -15.83 0.97 12.18
C LEU A 519 -15.99 2.13 13.18
N ASP A 520 -16.17 1.83 14.47
CA ASP A 520 -16.21 2.83 15.54
C ASP A 520 -14.88 3.59 15.65
N ALA A 521 -13.73 2.91 15.49
CA ALA A 521 -12.40 3.52 15.53
C ALA A 521 -12.07 4.38 14.29
N ILE A 522 -12.81 4.23 13.19
CA ILE A 522 -12.75 5.09 11.99
C ILE A 522 -13.70 6.29 12.15
N GLU A 523 -14.95 6.05 12.55
CA GLU A 523 -15.93 7.14 12.74
C GLU A 523 -15.46 8.12 13.83
N ASN A 524 -15.00 7.62 14.97
CA ASN A 524 -14.50 8.46 16.07
C ASN A 524 -13.24 9.26 15.71
N PHE A 525 -12.51 8.89 14.64
CA PHE A 525 -11.35 9.65 14.16
C PHE A 525 -11.77 10.94 13.42
N VAL A 526 -12.94 10.92 12.76
CA VAL A 526 -13.45 12.05 11.97
C VAL A 526 -14.67 12.72 12.59
N ALA A 527 -15.25 12.17 13.65
CA ALA A 527 -16.49 12.65 14.25
C ALA A 527 -16.39 14.14 14.69
N PRO A 528 -17.40 14.98 14.37
CA PRO A 528 -18.70 14.69 13.75
C PRO A 528 -18.73 14.79 12.21
N HIS A 529 -17.58 14.88 11.53
CA HIS A 529 -17.47 15.29 10.13
C HIS A 529 -17.71 14.17 9.09
N GLY A 530 -17.81 12.91 9.51
CA GLY A 530 -17.99 11.74 8.64
C GLY A 530 -19.05 11.91 7.52
N PRO A 531 -20.30 12.30 7.83
CA PRO A 531 -21.34 12.51 6.82
C PRO A 531 -21.02 13.56 5.76
N GLU A 532 -20.14 14.53 6.06
CA GLU A 532 -19.71 15.57 5.13
C GLU A 532 -18.59 15.07 4.21
N LEU A 533 -17.67 14.26 4.74
CA LEU A 533 -16.67 13.53 3.94
C LEU A 533 -17.33 12.59 2.91
N VAL A 534 -18.42 11.91 3.28
CA VAL A 534 -19.20 11.09 2.33
C VAL A 534 -19.74 11.92 1.16
N LYS A 535 -20.24 13.16 1.40
CA LYS A 535 -20.68 14.04 0.30
C LYS A 535 -19.52 14.38 -0.63
N ILE A 536 -18.41 14.86 -0.06
CA ILE A 536 -17.21 15.28 -0.80
C ILE A 536 -16.74 14.15 -1.74
N TYR A 537 -16.65 12.92 -1.22
CA TYR A 537 -16.31 11.76 -2.03
C TYR A 537 -17.27 11.55 -3.22
N PHE A 538 -18.59 11.55 -2.98
CA PHE A 538 -19.60 11.33 -4.03
C PHE A 538 -19.81 12.53 -4.97
N ARG A 539 -19.24 13.69 -4.64
CA ARG A 539 -19.28 14.93 -5.44
C ARG A 539 -18.04 15.15 -6.31
N ILE A 540 -16.88 14.64 -5.88
CA ILE A 540 -15.57 14.94 -6.50
C ILE A 540 -14.87 13.69 -7.05
N VAL A 541 -14.82 12.59 -6.28
CA VAL A 541 -14.03 11.39 -6.64
C VAL A 541 -14.88 10.35 -7.37
N HIS A 542 -16.07 10.05 -6.85
CA HIS A 542 -16.95 9.03 -7.44
C HIS A 542 -17.30 9.28 -8.92
N PRO A 543 -17.58 10.52 -9.41
CA PRO A 543 -17.90 10.73 -10.83
C PRO A 543 -16.83 10.19 -11.80
N THR A 544 -15.55 10.27 -11.43
CA THR A 544 -14.41 9.93 -12.30
C THR A 544 -13.71 8.61 -11.92
N PHE A 545 -14.06 8.03 -10.77
CA PHE A 545 -13.69 6.66 -10.37
C PHE A 545 -14.91 5.90 -9.75
N PRO A 546 -15.97 5.63 -10.53
CA PRO A 546 -17.31 5.27 -10.04
C PRO A 546 -17.47 3.82 -9.54
N ILE A 547 -16.46 3.22 -8.89
CA ILE A 547 -16.45 1.78 -8.55
C ILE A 547 -17.39 1.39 -7.40
N LEU A 548 -17.94 2.37 -6.67
CA LEU A 548 -19.01 2.18 -5.69
C LEU A 548 -20.39 2.21 -6.38
N HIS A 549 -21.45 2.14 -5.57
CA HIS A 549 -22.81 2.49 -5.98
C HIS A 549 -23.36 3.53 -5.00
N LYS A 550 -23.52 4.79 -5.45
CA LYS A 550 -23.88 5.95 -4.62
C LYS A 550 -25.11 5.67 -3.75
N ASN A 551 -26.22 5.29 -4.35
CA ASN A 551 -27.48 5.03 -3.62
C ASN A 551 -27.38 3.89 -2.60
N VAL A 552 -26.68 2.79 -2.90
CA VAL A 552 -26.50 1.67 -1.96
C VAL A 552 -25.60 2.05 -0.77
N PHE A 553 -24.52 2.80 -1.02
CA PHE A 553 -23.64 3.30 0.03
C PHE A 553 -24.38 4.29 0.94
N LEU A 554 -25.11 5.24 0.35
CA LEU A 554 -25.89 6.25 1.08
C LEU A 554 -27.08 5.64 1.85
N GLU A 555 -27.75 4.60 1.32
CA GLU A 555 -28.81 3.87 2.04
C GLU A 555 -28.27 3.15 3.28
N LYS A 556 -27.07 2.56 3.19
CA LYS A 556 -26.37 1.94 4.32
C LYS A 556 -25.91 2.99 5.33
N HIS A 557 -25.11 3.96 4.89
CA HIS A 557 -24.56 5.03 5.74
C HIS A 557 -25.66 5.82 6.48
N GLY A 558 -26.74 6.19 5.79
CA GLY A 558 -27.89 6.90 6.35
C GLY A 558 -28.71 6.10 7.37
N ARG A 559 -28.54 4.77 7.43
CA ARG A 559 -29.07 3.91 8.50
C ARG A 559 -28.05 3.75 9.63
N SER A 560 -26.78 3.49 9.31
CA SER A 560 -25.62 3.63 10.18
C SER A 560 -24.32 3.43 9.40
N TYR A 561 -23.23 4.15 9.74
CA TYR A 561 -21.88 3.80 9.29
C TYR A 561 -21.49 2.35 9.62
N ARG A 562 -22.09 1.74 10.67
CA ARG A 562 -21.92 0.32 11.05
C ARG A 562 -22.51 -0.69 10.06
N GLU A 563 -23.18 -0.20 9.01
CA GLU A 563 -23.63 -0.98 7.85
C GLU A 563 -22.68 -0.89 6.65
N LEU A 564 -21.50 -0.27 6.81
CA LEU A 564 -20.41 -0.31 5.84
C LEU A 564 -19.32 -1.29 6.29
N THR A 565 -18.32 -1.52 5.45
CA THR A 565 -17.09 -2.22 5.84
C THR A 565 -16.05 -1.21 6.33
N PRO A 566 -15.12 -1.59 7.24
CA PRO A 566 -14.09 -0.67 7.73
C PRO A 566 -13.28 -0.06 6.59
N ILE A 567 -12.90 -0.88 5.59
CA ILE A 567 -12.06 -0.43 4.48
C ILE A 567 -12.83 0.53 3.56
N GLY A 568 -14.08 0.18 3.22
CA GLY A 568 -14.92 1.00 2.35
C GLY A 568 -15.26 2.37 2.96
N LEU A 569 -15.49 2.44 4.27
CA LEU A 569 -15.71 3.70 4.98
C LEU A 569 -14.41 4.51 5.12
N GLY A 570 -13.34 3.85 5.58
CA GLY A 570 -12.05 4.48 5.83
C GLY A 570 -11.44 5.08 4.57
N ALA A 571 -11.46 4.36 3.45
CA ALA A 571 -10.94 4.84 2.17
C ALA A 571 -11.72 6.04 1.61
N VAL A 572 -13.05 6.05 1.77
CA VAL A 572 -13.91 7.19 1.43
C VAL A 572 -13.54 8.42 2.25
N TYR A 573 -13.30 8.26 3.56
CA TYR A 573 -12.84 9.36 4.42
C TYR A 573 -11.43 9.85 4.07
N VAL A 574 -10.48 8.95 3.83
CA VAL A 574 -9.08 9.29 3.48
C VAL A 574 -9.01 10.11 2.19
N LEU A 575 -9.67 9.68 1.10
CA LEU A 575 -9.67 10.48 -0.13
C LEU A 575 -10.45 11.80 0.02
N ALA A 576 -11.60 11.79 0.70
CA ALA A 576 -12.41 13.00 0.88
C ALA A 576 -11.65 14.11 1.65
N MET A 577 -10.72 13.75 2.55
CA MET A 577 -9.89 14.72 3.25
C MET A 577 -8.99 15.57 2.34
N ASN A 578 -8.66 15.11 1.13
CA ASN A 578 -7.88 15.91 0.17
C ASN A 578 -8.65 17.15 -0.31
N TRP A 579 -9.99 17.12 -0.25
CA TRP A 579 -10.88 18.22 -0.62
C TRP A 579 -11.62 18.81 0.59
N TRP A 580 -11.04 18.73 1.80
CA TRP A 580 -11.61 19.28 3.04
C TRP A 580 -12.02 20.76 2.93
N SER A 581 -11.24 21.56 2.20
CA SER A 581 -11.52 22.98 1.92
C SER A 581 -12.77 23.23 1.05
N TYR A 582 -13.22 22.23 0.29
CA TYR A 582 -14.36 22.35 -0.62
C TYR A 582 -15.72 22.11 0.05
N SER A 583 -15.78 21.84 1.36
CA SER A 583 -17.03 21.98 2.13
C SER A 583 -17.00 23.22 3.00
N GLN A 584 -18.03 24.07 2.84
CA GLN A 584 -18.26 25.26 3.67
C GLN A 584 -18.40 24.91 5.17
N ALA A 585 -18.79 23.66 5.50
CA ALA A 585 -18.90 23.20 6.88
C ALA A 585 -17.56 22.73 7.49
N LEU A 586 -16.53 22.51 6.67
CA LEU A 586 -15.22 21.97 7.09
C LEU A 586 -14.07 22.97 6.89
N SER A 587 -14.15 23.87 5.90
CA SER A 587 -13.05 24.74 5.48
C SER A 587 -12.50 25.69 6.55
N SER A 588 -13.29 25.97 7.59
CA SER A 588 -12.91 26.79 8.77
C SER A 588 -12.43 25.97 9.97
N ILE A 589 -12.37 24.64 9.85
CA ILE A 589 -12.07 23.68 10.92
C ILE A 589 -10.74 22.98 10.60
N PRO A 590 -9.84 22.75 11.58
CA PRO A 590 -8.60 22.01 11.34
C PRO A 590 -8.89 20.58 10.85
N LYS A 591 -8.34 20.23 9.68
CA LYS A 591 -8.41 18.89 9.10
C LYS A 591 -7.66 17.87 9.98
N PRO A 592 -8.24 16.71 10.32
CA PRO A 592 -7.52 15.60 10.95
C PRO A 592 -6.29 15.14 10.13
N ASP A 593 -5.36 14.41 10.76
CA ASP A 593 -4.28 13.78 10.01
C ASP A 593 -4.81 12.63 9.15
N ALA A 594 -4.79 12.80 7.83
CA ALA A 594 -5.21 11.78 6.89
C ALA A 594 -4.25 10.57 6.92
N THR A 595 -2.97 10.82 7.20
CA THR A 595 -1.90 9.82 7.20
C THR A 595 -2.09 8.78 8.31
N GLU A 596 -2.52 9.20 9.51
CA GLU A 596 -2.79 8.27 10.61
C GLU A 596 -4.02 7.39 10.33
N LEU A 597 -5.08 7.97 9.76
CA LEU A 597 -6.28 7.23 9.35
C LEU A 597 -5.97 6.26 8.20
N GLU A 598 -5.24 6.71 7.20
CA GLU A 598 -4.76 5.92 6.06
C GLU A 598 -3.94 4.72 6.52
N ALA A 599 -2.92 4.92 7.35
CA ALA A 599 -2.11 3.84 7.91
C ALA A 599 -2.93 2.89 8.80
N ARG A 600 -3.97 3.39 9.48
CA ARG A 600 -4.91 2.58 10.27
C ARG A 600 -5.79 1.70 9.39
N VAL A 601 -6.34 2.24 8.29
CA VAL A 601 -7.20 1.52 7.33
C VAL A 601 -6.38 0.49 6.53
N LEU A 602 -5.14 0.83 6.14
CA LEU A 602 -4.22 -0.08 5.45
C LEU A 602 -3.91 -1.34 6.26
N ARG A 603 -3.71 -1.21 7.59
CA ARG A 603 -3.56 -2.38 8.48
C ARG A 603 -4.82 -3.25 8.51
N MET A 604 -6.00 -2.63 8.58
CA MET A 604 -7.27 -3.37 8.55
C MET A 604 -7.49 -4.12 7.23
N LEU A 605 -7.04 -3.58 6.09
CA LEU A 605 -7.16 -4.22 4.79
C LEU A 605 -6.41 -5.56 4.76
N VAL A 606 -5.18 -5.59 5.28
CA VAL A 606 -4.37 -6.82 5.39
C VAL A 606 -5.07 -7.88 6.24
N ASP A 607 -5.72 -7.50 7.35
CA ASP A 607 -6.43 -8.45 8.24
C ASP A 607 -7.69 -9.06 7.60
N VAL A 608 -8.38 -8.32 6.73
CA VAL A 608 -9.67 -8.71 6.14
C VAL A 608 -9.57 -9.83 5.08
N HIS A 609 -8.37 -10.12 4.59
CA HIS A 609 -8.08 -11.07 3.50
C HIS A 609 -8.69 -12.49 3.66
N ARG A 610 -9.07 -12.89 4.89
CA ARG A 610 -9.64 -14.21 5.22
C ARG A 610 -11.15 -14.31 5.00
N ARG A 611 -11.84 -13.18 4.87
CA ARG A 611 -13.30 -13.10 4.69
C ARG A 611 -13.70 -11.87 3.83
N PRO A 612 -13.04 -11.65 2.68
CA PRO A 612 -13.23 -10.44 1.90
C PRO A 612 -14.67 -10.31 1.39
N LYS A 613 -15.15 -9.07 1.27
CA LYS A 613 -16.42 -8.71 0.63
C LYS A 613 -16.13 -7.73 -0.51
N ILE A 614 -17.09 -7.52 -1.42
CA ILE A 614 -16.89 -6.57 -2.54
C ILE A 614 -16.59 -5.17 -2.01
N SER A 615 -17.22 -4.77 -0.90
CA SER A 615 -16.97 -3.48 -0.24
C SER A 615 -15.58 -3.35 0.40
N ASP A 616 -14.86 -4.45 0.64
CA ASP A 616 -13.46 -4.41 1.10
C ASP A 616 -12.50 -4.28 -0.08
N LEU A 617 -12.75 -4.99 -1.18
CA LEU A 617 -12.01 -4.83 -2.44
C LEU A 617 -12.20 -3.43 -3.03
N GLN A 618 -13.43 -2.92 -3.03
CA GLN A 618 -13.76 -1.53 -3.38
C GLN A 618 -12.99 -0.54 -2.49
N GLY A 619 -13.06 -0.73 -1.16
CA GLY A 619 -12.32 0.11 -0.21
C GLY A 619 -10.81 0.09 -0.46
N GLY A 620 -10.24 -1.09 -0.75
CA GLY A 620 -8.84 -1.24 -1.11
C GLY A 620 -8.48 -0.48 -2.39
N LEU A 621 -9.24 -0.67 -3.48
CA LEU A 621 -9.01 0.04 -4.75
C LEU A 621 -9.14 1.57 -4.62
N VAL A 622 -10.07 2.06 -3.79
CA VAL A 622 -10.19 3.49 -3.45
C VAL A 622 -8.96 3.96 -2.64
N LEU A 623 -8.55 3.21 -1.61
CA LEU A 623 -7.41 3.57 -0.76
C LEU A 623 -6.08 3.62 -1.54
N MET A 624 -5.92 2.71 -2.51
CA MET A 624 -4.77 2.65 -3.42
C MET A 624 -4.66 3.84 -4.38
N GLN A 625 -5.68 4.71 -4.45
CA GLN A 625 -5.55 6.00 -5.15
C GLN A 625 -4.85 7.07 -4.30
N SER A 626 -4.53 6.79 -3.03
CA SER A 626 -3.63 7.65 -2.25
C SER A 626 -2.16 7.36 -2.61
N PRO A 627 -1.36 8.38 -2.98
CA PRO A 627 0.04 8.21 -3.39
C PRO A 627 0.97 7.54 -2.35
N ASN A 628 0.57 7.51 -1.08
CA ASN A 628 1.36 6.94 0.02
C ASN A 628 1.06 5.44 0.27
N VAL A 629 -0.05 4.92 -0.28
CA VAL A 629 -0.54 3.56 -0.02
C VAL A 629 -0.20 2.58 -1.13
N ASP A 630 -0.14 3.06 -2.38
CA ASP A 630 0.13 2.18 -3.51
C ASP A 630 1.44 1.41 -3.33
N SER A 631 1.35 0.12 -3.60
CA SER A 631 2.48 -0.80 -3.58
C SER A 631 2.17 -2.01 -4.44
N TRP A 632 3.19 -2.47 -5.15
CA TRP A 632 3.10 -3.64 -6.03
C TRP A 632 2.56 -4.91 -5.33
N ALA A 633 2.91 -5.07 -4.05
CA ALA A 633 2.44 -6.18 -3.22
C ALA A 633 0.95 -6.06 -2.84
N MET A 634 0.46 -4.85 -2.54
CA MET A 634 -0.95 -4.64 -2.22
C MET A 634 -1.84 -4.81 -3.46
N THR A 635 -1.35 -4.42 -4.65
CA THR A 635 -2.06 -4.71 -5.91
C THR A 635 -2.25 -6.22 -6.10
N GLY A 636 -1.21 -7.04 -5.86
CA GLY A 636 -1.33 -8.51 -5.88
C GLY A 636 -2.28 -9.07 -4.81
N HIS A 637 -2.33 -8.44 -3.63
CA HIS A 637 -3.29 -8.79 -2.57
C HIS A 637 -4.75 -8.55 -3.00
N LEU A 638 -5.02 -7.41 -3.66
CA LEU A 638 -6.34 -7.09 -4.21
C LEU A 638 -6.73 -8.02 -5.37
N VAL A 639 -5.78 -8.45 -6.21
CA VAL A 639 -6.00 -9.50 -7.23
C VAL A 639 -6.43 -10.82 -6.59
N ALA A 640 -5.76 -11.27 -5.53
CA ALA A 640 -6.15 -12.48 -4.81
C ALA A 640 -7.54 -12.34 -4.12
N MET A 641 -7.86 -11.18 -3.55
CA MET A 641 -9.21 -10.89 -3.02
C MET A 641 -10.27 -10.92 -4.12
N ALA A 642 -9.98 -10.37 -5.30
CA ALA A 642 -10.90 -10.33 -6.43
C ALA A 642 -11.18 -11.72 -7.03
N GLN A 643 -10.14 -12.55 -7.17
CA GLN A 643 -10.28 -13.95 -7.57
C GLN A 643 -11.16 -14.73 -6.59
N ASN A 644 -10.92 -14.60 -5.27
CA ASN A 644 -11.78 -15.20 -4.24
C ASN A 644 -13.25 -14.74 -4.36
N LEU A 645 -13.51 -13.49 -4.74
CA LEU A 645 -14.84 -12.90 -4.91
C LEU A 645 -15.50 -13.20 -6.27
N GLY A 646 -14.82 -13.89 -7.18
CA GLY A 646 -15.28 -14.13 -8.56
C GLY A 646 -15.43 -12.85 -9.37
N ILE A 647 -14.53 -11.88 -9.20
CA ILE A 647 -14.58 -10.58 -9.90
C ILE A 647 -13.95 -10.66 -11.30
N ASN A 648 -13.11 -11.68 -11.55
CA ASN A 648 -12.42 -11.93 -12.82
C ASN A 648 -13.20 -12.81 -13.82
N ALA A 649 -14.49 -13.04 -13.59
CA ALA A 649 -15.35 -13.91 -14.41
C ALA A 649 -16.57 -13.15 -14.92
N ASP A 650 -17.11 -13.52 -16.08
CA ASP A 650 -18.31 -12.86 -16.59
C ASP A 650 -19.50 -13.11 -15.65
N CYS A 651 -20.26 -12.05 -15.40
CA CYS A 651 -21.43 -12.07 -14.53
C CYS A 651 -22.74 -11.74 -15.26
N THR A 652 -22.72 -11.66 -16.59
CA THR A 652 -23.88 -11.31 -17.43
C THR A 652 -25.11 -12.20 -17.16
N ASP A 653 -24.93 -13.52 -17.06
CA ASP A 653 -26.03 -14.48 -16.85
C ASP A 653 -26.27 -14.85 -15.37
N TRP A 654 -25.54 -14.25 -14.42
CA TRP A 654 -25.65 -14.60 -13.01
C TRP A 654 -26.99 -14.15 -12.41
N GLN A 655 -27.55 -14.97 -11.53
CA GLN A 655 -28.77 -14.66 -10.78
C GLN A 655 -28.52 -13.66 -9.62
N VAL A 656 -28.04 -12.47 -9.97
CA VAL A 656 -27.86 -11.30 -9.08
C VAL A 656 -28.58 -10.08 -9.70
N PRO A 657 -28.80 -8.98 -8.95
CA PRO A 657 -29.36 -7.76 -9.51
C PRO A 657 -28.45 -7.09 -10.56
N ASP A 658 -29.02 -6.40 -11.56
CA ASP A 658 -28.28 -5.67 -12.59
C ASP A 658 -27.28 -4.66 -12.03
N TRP A 659 -27.65 -3.97 -10.95
CA TRP A 659 -26.76 -3.02 -10.29
C TRP A 659 -25.52 -3.71 -9.71
N GLU A 660 -25.61 -4.98 -9.29
CA GLU A 660 -24.45 -5.74 -8.83
C GLU A 660 -23.60 -6.22 -10.01
N ARG A 661 -24.20 -6.62 -11.15
CA ARG A 661 -23.45 -6.91 -12.39
C ARG A 661 -22.60 -5.71 -12.80
N GLY A 662 -23.22 -4.54 -12.93
CA GLY A 662 -22.54 -3.31 -13.31
C GLY A 662 -21.42 -2.92 -12.33
N VAL A 663 -21.65 -3.07 -11.01
CA VAL A 663 -20.61 -2.83 -9.99
C VAL A 663 -19.46 -3.83 -10.11
N ARG A 664 -19.73 -5.13 -10.27
CA ARG A 664 -18.70 -6.16 -10.43
C ARG A 664 -17.80 -5.85 -11.63
N LYS A 665 -18.38 -5.51 -12.78
CA LYS A 665 -17.63 -5.10 -13.97
C LYS A 665 -16.77 -3.86 -13.73
N ARG A 666 -17.30 -2.81 -13.09
CA ARG A 666 -16.50 -1.59 -12.80
C ARG A 666 -15.36 -1.85 -11.81
N VAL A 667 -15.60 -2.65 -10.76
CA VAL A 667 -14.58 -3.06 -9.79
C VAL A 667 -13.49 -3.91 -10.45
N ALA A 668 -13.87 -4.83 -11.34
CA ALA A 668 -12.95 -5.63 -12.12
C ALA A 668 -12.06 -4.75 -13.02
N TRP A 669 -12.66 -3.93 -13.88
CA TRP A 669 -11.89 -3.09 -14.81
C TRP A 669 -11.02 -2.04 -14.10
N ALA A 670 -11.42 -1.54 -12.92
CA ALA A 670 -10.55 -0.71 -12.09
C ALA A 670 -9.36 -1.48 -11.46
N LEU A 671 -9.53 -2.76 -11.13
CA LEU A 671 -8.41 -3.62 -10.71
C LEU A 671 -7.48 -3.98 -11.87
N PHE A 672 -8.02 -4.17 -13.07
CA PHE A 672 -7.23 -4.31 -14.30
C PHE A 672 -6.40 -3.05 -14.56
N MET A 673 -6.98 -1.85 -14.36
CA MET A 673 -6.24 -0.59 -14.34
C MET A 673 -5.13 -0.57 -13.28
N GLN A 674 -5.43 -0.92 -12.02
CA GLN A 674 -4.42 -0.94 -10.95
C GLN A 674 -3.24 -1.87 -11.28
N ASP A 675 -3.51 -3.07 -11.80
CA ASP A 675 -2.47 -4.04 -12.14
C ASP A 675 -1.61 -3.62 -13.34
N LYS A 676 -2.21 -3.23 -14.47
CA LYS A 676 -1.45 -2.91 -15.69
C LYS A 676 -0.68 -1.59 -15.56
N TRP A 677 -1.27 -0.55 -14.96
CA TRP A 677 -0.55 0.69 -14.69
C TRP A 677 0.48 0.52 -13.55
N GLY A 678 0.18 -0.30 -12.53
CA GLY A 678 1.13 -0.69 -11.48
C GLY A 678 2.35 -1.41 -12.05
N ALA A 679 2.15 -2.38 -12.94
CA ALA A 679 3.21 -3.11 -13.62
C ALA A 679 4.12 -2.15 -14.42
N LEU A 680 3.53 -1.18 -15.14
CA LEU A 680 4.26 -0.15 -15.88
C LEU A 680 5.11 0.73 -14.95
N VAL A 681 4.55 1.29 -13.87
CA VAL A 681 5.27 2.25 -13.02
C VAL A 681 6.29 1.61 -12.07
N TYR A 682 6.02 0.40 -11.57
CA TYR A 682 6.97 -0.34 -10.72
C TYR A 682 7.99 -1.18 -11.53
N GLY A 683 7.86 -1.22 -12.86
CA GLY A 683 8.73 -2.02 -13.73
C GLY A 683 8.62 -3.53 -13.45
N ARG A 684 7.40 -4.03 -13.22
CA ARG A 684 7.11 -5.43 -12.86
C ARG A 684 6.27 -6.12 -13.95
N GLY A 685 6.23 -7.45 -13.93
CA GLY A 685 5.27 -8.21 -14.74
C GLY A 685 3.90 -8.23 -14.07
N SER A 686 2.85 -7.92 -14.83
CA SER A 686 1.43 -7.94 -14.43
C SER A 686 1.02 -9.21 -13.66
N HIS A 687 0.19 -9.05 -12.62
CA HIS A 687 -0.41 -10.19 -11.90
C HIS A 687 -1.60 -10.80 -12.68
N ILE A 688 -2.32 -10.00 -13.47
CA ILE A 688 -3.50 -10.43 -14.21
C ILE A 688 -3.12 -11.00 -15.58
N ARG A 689 -3.23 -12.33 -15.69
CA ARG A 689 -3.19 -13.06 -16.96
C ARG A 689 -4.50 -12.88 -17.72
N SER A 690 -4.44 -12.64 -19.03
CA SER A 690 -5.62 -12.49 -19.89
C SER A 690 -6.47 -13.78 -19.96
N ASP A 691 -5.83 -14.95 -19.95
CA ASP A 691 -6.51 -16.26 -19.98
C ASP A 691 -7.41 -16.51 -18.75
N ASP A 692 -7.11 -15.84 -17.63
CA ASP A 692 -7.77 -15.99 -16.33
C ASP A 692 -8.71 -14.80 -16.02
N TRP A 693 -9.05 -13.98 -17.03
CA TRP A 693 -9.76 -12.71 -16.90
C TRP A 693 -10.92 -12.55 -17.90
N ASP A 694 -12.01 -13.26 -17.62
CA ASP A 694 -13.20 -13.41 -18.49
C ASP A 694 -14.23 -12.28 -18.28
N VAL A 695 -13.79 -11.02 -18.13
CA VAL A 695 -14.70 -9.91 -17.79
C VAL A 695 -15.15 -9.15 -19.03
N THR A 696 -16.47 -9.12 -19.27
CA THR A 696 -17.05 -8.44 -20.43
C THR A 696 -16.82 -6.91 -20.43
N PRO A 697 -16.65 -6.27 -21.61
CA PRO A 697 -16.46 -4.82 -21.71
C PRO A 697 -17.58 -4.00 -21.07
N LEU A 698 -17.22 -2.85 -20.49
CA LEU A 698 -18.17 -1.94 -19.86
C LEU A 698 -19.14 -1.34 -20.88
N GLN A 699 -20.39 -1.17 -20.44
CA GLN A 699 -21.49 -0.56 -21.20
C GLN A 699 -22.03 0.65 -20.46
N SER A 700 -22.69 1.56 -21.18
CA SER A 700 -23.30 2.77 -20.59
C SER A 700 -24.34 2.45 -19.50
N THR A 701 -24.96 1.27 -19.57
CA THR A 701 -25.94 0.71 -18.62
C THR A 701 -25.33 0.14 -17.34
N ASP A 702 -24.02 -0.10 -17.27
CA ASP A 702 -23.37 -0.59 -16.05
C ASP A 702 -23.39 0.50 -14.95
N PHE A 703 -23.44 1.77 -15.33
CA PHE A 703 -23.37 2.95 -14.47
C PHE A 703 -24.80 3.43 -14.11
N PRO A 704 -25.19 3.45 -12.82
CA PRO A 704 -26.54 3.83 -12.43
C PRO A 704 -26.78 5.35 -12.35
N GLU A 705 -25.73 6.16 -12.18
CA GLU A 705 -25.82 7.63 -12.18
C GLU A 705 -25.79 8.23 -13.60
N THR A 706 -26.42 9.39 -13.75
CA THR A 706 -26.54 10.13 -15.02
C THR A 706 -26.24 11.62 -14.85
N ALA A 707 -26.19 12.39 -15.96
CA ALA A 707 -26.16 13.87 -15.93
C ALA A 707 -27.32 14.55 -15.16
N LYS A 708 -28.35 13.81 -14.71
CA LYS A 708 -29.43 14.35 -13.85
C LYS A 708 -29.10 14.26 -12.35
N ASP A 709 -28.09 13.47 -12.01
CA ASP A 709 -27.61 13.22 -10.64
C ASP A 709 -26.36 14.07 -10.31
N ASP A 710 -26.02 14.97 -11.22
CA ASP A 710 -24.90 15.92 -11.18
C ASP A 710 -25.06 16.92 -10.03
N ASP A 711 -23.97 17.24 -9.36
CA ASP A 711 -23.93 18.27 -8.33
C ASP A 711 -23.69 19.66 -8.95
N ASN A 712 -24.07 20.69 -8.21
CA ASN A 712 -23.93 22.11 -8.59
C ASN A 712 -23.21 22.93 -7.51
N GLU A 713 -22.79 22.32 -6.39
CA GLU A 713 -21.88 22.95 -5.44
C GLU A 713 -20.47 23.10 -6.03
N GLU A 714 -19.69 24.04 -5.48
CA GLU A 714 -18.33 24.38 -5.93
C GLU A 714 -17.36 23.19 -5.86
N GLY A 715 -16.57 23.03 -6.91
CA GLY A 715 -15.62 21.93 -7.06
C GLY A 715 -16.27 20.58 -7.37
N SER A 716 -17.53 20.54 -7.81
CA SER A 716 -18.17 19.31 -8.29
C SER A 716 -17.55 18.80 -9.58
N ALA A 717 -17.58 17.47 -9.79
CA ALA A 717 -17.16 16.82 -11.03
C ALA A 717 -18.38 16.27 -11.80
N GLU A 718 -18.36 16.39 -13.12
CA GLU A 718 -19.46 16.00 -14.02
C GLU A 718 -19.53 14.48 -14.21
N ILE A 719 -20.74 13.90 -14.09
CA ILE A 719 -20.94 12.45 -14.04
C ILE A 719 -20.74 11.79 -15.40
N GLU A 720 -21.32 12.30 -16.49
CA GLU A 720 -21.13 11.69 -17.81
C GLU A 720 -19.69 11.89 -18.32
N LYS A 721 -19.06 13.04 -18.03
CA LYS A 721 -17.66 13.31 -18.37
C LYS A 721 -16.71 12.37 -17.63
N GLY A 722 -16.94 12.15 -16.32
CA GLY A 722 -16.16 11.20 -15.52
C GLY A 722 -16.39 9.73 -15.92
N LYS A 723 -17.62 9.34 -16.24
CA LYS A 723 -17.98 8.03 -16.81
C LYS A 723 -17.31 7.76 -18.15
N LEU A 724 -17.32 8.72 -19.07
CA LEU A 724 -16.58 8.65 -20.33
C LEU A 724 -15.06 8.57 -20.09
N THR A 725 -14.53 9.37 -19.15
CA THR A 725 -13.11 9.32 -18.77
C THR A 725 -12.71 7.92 -18.31
N PHE A 726 -13.50 7.29 -17.44
CA PHE A 726 -13.27 5.93 -16.95
C PHE A 726 -13.36 4.88 -18.07
N LEU A 727 -14.34 4.98 -18.98
CA LEU A 727 -14.47 4.08 -20.13
C LEU A 727 -13.26 4.16 -21.08
N HIS A 728 -12.82 5.37 -21.44
CA HIS A 728 -11.64 5.56 -22.29
C HIS A 728 -10.36 5.11 -21.57
N MET A 729 -10.24 5.32 -20.26
CA MET A 729 -9.10 4.84 -19.47
C MET A 729 -9.01 3.32 -19.44
N VAL A 730 -10.14 2.61 -19.31
CA VAL A 730 -10.20 1.14 -19.43
C VAL A 730 -9.73 0.68 -20.81
N SER A 731 -10.23 1.29 -21.88
CA SER A 731 -9.81 0.98 -23.26
C SER A 731 -8.31 1.20 -23.49
N LEU A 732 -7.75 2.32 -23.01
CA LEU A 732 -6.31 2.60 -23.08
C LEU A 732 -5.47 1.57 -22.30
N THR A 733 -6.00 1.08 -21.17
CA THR A 733 -5.33 0.09 -20.33
C THR A 733 -5.18 -1.27 -21.03
N GLN A 734 -6.10 -1.62 -21.95
CA GLN A 734 -5.98 -2.83 -22.77
C GLN A 734 -4.77 -2.73 -23.70
N ILE A 735 -4.63 -1.60 -24.43
CA ILE A 735 -3.47 -1.29 -25.27
C ILE A 735 -2.16 -1.32 -24.46
N VAL A 736 -2.19 -0.79 -23.23
CA VAL A 736 -1.04 -0.83 -22.31
C VAL A 736 -0.69 -2.26 -21.89
N SER A 737 -1.64 -3.17 -21.71
CA SER A 737 -1.31 -4.59 -21.50
C SER A 737 -0.57 -5.14 -22.72
N GLU A 738 -1.07 -4.92 -23.94
CA GLU A 738 -0.41 -5.42 -25.16
C GLU A 738 1.02 -4.86 -25.31
N ILE A 739 1.26 -3.60 -24.98
CA ILE A 739 2.61 -3.00 -24.94
C ILE A 739 3.51 -3.70 -23.91
N LEU A 740 3.01 -3.93 -22.68
CA LEU A 740 3.76 -4.59 -21.62
C LEU A 740 4.09 -6.05 -21.95
N ASP A 741 3.11 -6.78 -22.47
CA ASP A 741 3.23 -8.19 -22.82
C ASP A 741 4.22 -8.40 -23.99
N ASN A 742 4.21 -7.52 -25.00
CA ASN A 742 5.11 -7.58 -26.15
C ASN A 742 6.57 -7.15 -25.87
N PHE A 743 6.80 -6.20 -24.97
CA PHE A 743 8.10 -5.51 -24.83
C PHE A 743 8.70 -5.43 -23.41
N PHE A 744 7.93 -5.70 -22.35
CA PHE A 744 8.36 -5.50 -20.96
C PHE A 744 8.34 -6.77 -20.10
N THR A 745 7.84 -7.89 -20.60
CA THR A 745 7.99 -9.19 -19.93
C THR A 745 9.46 -9.61 -19.81
N LEU A 746 9.80 -10.39 -18.78
CA LEU A 746 11.16 -10.91 -18.58
C LEU A 746 11.68 -11.71 -19.79
N LYS A 747 10.80 -12.35 -20.57
CA LYS A 747 11.16 -13.05 -21.81
C LYS A 747 11.46 -12.07 -22.95
N ALA A 748 10.66 -11.01 -23.12
CA ALA A 748 10.90 -9.98 -24.13
C ALA A 748 12.22 -9.22 -23.85
N VAL A 749 12.44 -8.79 -22.61
CA VAL A 749 13.64 -8.02 -22.23
C VAL A 749 14.93 -8.85 -22.35
N ARG A 750 14.89 -10.17 -22.08
CA ARG A 750 16.06 -11.06 -22.18
C ARG A 750 16.39 -11.47 -23.62
N ASN A 751 15.43 -11.37 -24.54
CA ASN A 751 15.58 -11.81 -25.93
C ASN A 751 15.63 -10.57 -26.85
N PRO A 752 16.80 -9.89 -27.01
CA PRO A 752 16.89 -8.66 -27.79
C PRO A 752 16.47 -8.90 -29.24
N ARG A 753 15.65 -7.97 -29.77
CA ARG A 753 15.17 -7.96 -31.16
C ARG A 753 15.92 -6.91 -31.97
N THR A 754 16.01 -7.10 -33.28
CA THR A 754 16.46 -6.06 -34.22
C THR A 754 15.50 -4.87 -34.19
N LEU A 755 15.97 -3.69 -34.61
CA LEU A 755 15.12 -2.49 -34.66
C LEU A 755 13.88 -2.73 -35.54
N GLN A 756 14.06 -3.35 -36.72
CA GLN A 756 12.96 -3.70 -37.63
C GLN A 756 11.89 -4.59 -36.96
N SER A 757 12.28 -5.65 -36.28
CA SER A 757 11.34 -6.54 -35.59
C SER A 757 10.63 -5.87 -34.39
N VAL A 758 11.22 -4.82 -33.81
CA VAL A 758 10.53 -3.98 -32.82
C VAL A 758 9.55 -3.00 -33.49
N LEU A 759 9.90 -2.47 -34.67
CA LEU A 759 9.02 -1.59 -35.46
C LEU A 759 7.79 -2.34 -36.00
N GLU A 760 7.96 -3.56 -36.53
CA GLU A 760 6.88 -4.46 -36.95
C GLU A 760 5.83 -4.66 -35.85
N ILE A 761 6.28 -4.92 -34.61
CA ILE A 761 5.41 -5.19 -33.45
C ILE A 761 4.85 -3.87 -32.87
N ALA A 762 5.57 -2.75 -33.01
CA ALA A 762 5.09 -1.43 -32.58
C ALA A 762 4.04 -0.82 -33.54
N LYS A 763 4.09 -1.16 -34.84
CA LYS A 763 3.15 -0.68 -35.89
C LYS A 763 1.67 -0.83 -35.51
N PRO A 764 1.15 -2.02 -35.15
CA PRO A 764 -0.24 -2.16 -34.72
C PRO A 764 -0.56 -1.39 -33.42
N LEU A 765 0.36 -1.34 -32.46
CA LEU A 765 0.14 -0.67 -31.17
C LEU A 765 0.09 0.86 -31.31
N GLN A 766 0.95 1.45 -32.15
CA GLN A 766 0.88 2.88 -32.47
C GLN A 766 -0.39 3.21 -33.28
N LEU A 767 -0.87 2.31 -34.14
CA LEU A 767 -2.15 2.45 -34.84
C LEU A 767 -3.34 2.39 -33.86
N GLN A 768 -3.34 1.45 -32.90
CA GLN A 768 -4.33 1.41 -31.81
C GLN A 768 -4.33 2.72 -31.00
N LEU A 769 -3.16 3.25 -30.61
CA LEU A 769 -3.05 4.52 -29.89
C LEU A 769 -3.56 5.71 -30.72
N LYS A 770 -3.21 5.79 -32.01
CA LYS A 770 -3.69 6.84 -32.94
C LYS A 770 -5.22 6.79 -33.10
N ALA A 771 -5.78 5.58 -33.27
CA ALA A 771 -7.23 5.37 -33.36
C ALA A 771 -7.96 5.68 -32.04
N TRP A 772 -7.41 5.27 -30.90
CA TRP A 772 -7.95 5.58 -29.58
C TRP A 772 -7.99 7.10 -29.34
N HIS A 773 -6.91 7.82 -29.65
CA HIS A 773 -6.86 9.28 -29.49
C HIS A 773 -7.87 9.99 -30.40
N ALA A 774 -7.99 9.54 -31.66
CA ALA A 774 -8.98 10.05 -32.61
C ALA A 774 -10.44 9.71 -32.22
N SER A 775 -10.65 8.66 -31.40
CA SER A 775 -11.98 8.27 -30.90
C SER A 775 -12.45 9.05 -29.66
N MET A 776 -11.60 9.88 -29.04
CA MET A 776 -12.00 10.64 -27.86
C MET A 776 -13.09 11.67 -28.22
N PRO A 777 -14.26 11.67 -27.54
CA PRO A 777 -15.31 12.63 -27.80
C PRO A 777 -14.85 14.05 -27.39
N PRO A 778 -15.37 15.13 -28.03
CA PRO A 778 -14.98 16.51 -27.73
C PRO A 778 -15.07 16.87 -26.24
N SER A 779 -16.02 16.28 -25.51
CA SER A 779 -16.21 16.48 -24.07
C SER A 779 -15.06 15.99 -23.19
N LEU A 780 -14.12 15.20 -23.72
CA LEU A 780 -12.87 14.81 -23.04
C LEU A 780 -11.67 15.67 -23.48
N SER A 781 -11.88 16.74 -24.25
CA SER A 781 -10.85 17.73 -24.53
C SER A 781 -10.36 18.41 -23.25
N LEU A 782 -9.06 18.63 -23.16
CA LEU A 782 -8.40 19.34 -22.06
C LEU A 782 -8.83 20.81 -21.97
N ASP A 783 -9.24 21.40 -23.09
CA ASP A 783 -9.61 22.81 -23.18
C ASP A 783 -11.07 23.04 -22.74
N GLU A 784 -11.90 22.00 -22.71
CA GLU A 784 -13.31 22.06 -22.31
C GLU A 784 -13.45 21.94 -20.78
N THR A 785 -13.37 23.07 -20.08
CA THR A 785 -13.64 23.18 -18.64
C THR A 785 -14.87 24.03 -18.36
N VAL A 786 -15.70 23.60 -17.41
CA VAL A 786 -16.89 24.33 -16.93
C VAL A 786 -16.52 25.13 -15.68
N PRO A 787 -16.84 26.44 -15.61
CA PRO A 787 -16.58 27.26 -14.42
C PRO A 787 -17.16 26.65 -13.15
N MET A 788 -16.43 26.77 -12.03
CA MET A 788 -16.75 26.19 -10.72
C MET A 788 -16.72 24.66 -10.62
N LYS A 789 -16.47 23.92 -11.71
CA LYS A 789 -16.34 22.45 -11.71
C LYS A 789 -14.89 21.97 -11.86
N LEU A 790 -14.60 20.76 -11.37
CA LEU A 790 -13.31 20.09 -11.49
C LEU A 790 -13.30 19.11 -12.66
N SER A 791 -12.17 19.04 -13.36
CA SER A 791 -12.01 18.26 -14.60
C SER A 791 -10.86 17.25 -14.50
N SER A 792 -11.17 15.99 -14.21
CA SER A 792 -10.16 14.92 -14.11
C SER A 792 -9.58 14.45 -15.45
N VAL A 793 -10.01 15.00 -16.59
CA VAL A 793 -9.53 14.54 -17.92
C VAL A 793 -8.00 14.67 -18.07
N GLY A 794 -7.37 15.55 -17.28
CA GLY A 794 -5.90 15.67 -17.21
C GLY A 794 -5.19 14.35 -16.93
N TYR A 795 -5.76 13.45 -16.11
CA TYR A 795 -5.12 12.15 -15.85
C TYR A 795 -5.20 11.20 -17.06
N LEU A 796 -6.27 11.30 -17.86
CA LEU A 796 -6.48 10.47 -19.06
C LEU A 796 -5.50 10.85 -20.18
N HIS A 797 -5.32 12.16 -20.41
CA HIS A 797 -4.32 12.68 -21.35
C HIS A 797 -2.90 12.33 -20.89
N LEU A 798 -2.59 12.46 -19.59
CA LEU A 798 -1.31 12.02 -19.03
C LEU A 798 -1.06 10.51 -19.23
N ALA A 799 -2.09 9.68 -19.04
CA ALA A 799 -2.01 8.25 -19.29
C ALA A 799 -1.70 7.95 -20.77
N TYR A 800 -2.38 8.63 -21.71
CA TYR A 800 -2.13 8.49 -23.14
C TYR A 800 -0.66 8.78 -23.50
N TYR A 801 -0.12 9.93 -23.10
CA TYR A 801 1.30 10.26 -23.34
C TYR A 801 2.25 9.26 -22.65
N THR A 802 1.87 8.72 -21.50
CA THR A 802 2.67 7.70 -20.80
C THR A 802 2.68 6.36 -21.55
N ALA A 803 1.60 6.00 -22.23
CA ALA A 803 1.53 4.84 -23.12
C ALA A 803 2.41 5.03 -24.37
N GLU A 804 2.28 6.16 -25.08
CA GLU A 804 3.14 6.48 -26.23
C GLU A 804 4.63 6.49 -25.85
N ILE A 805 4.98 7.19 -24.76
CA ILE A 805 6.37 7.25 -24.27
C ILE A 805 6.87 5.86 -23.86
N THR A 806 6.01 5.00 -23.31
CA THR A 806 6.40 3.62 -22.96
C THR A 806 6.63 2.75 -24.19
N LEU A 807 5.83 2.90 -25.25
CA LEU A 807 6.06 2.26 -26.55
C LEU A 807 7.37 2.76 -27.19
N HIS A 808 7.59 4.08 -27.27
CA HIS A 808 8.85 4.63 -27.78
C HIS A 808 10.07 4.24 -26.91
N ARG A 809 9.93 4.10 -25.58
CA ARG A 809 10.98 3.54 -24.71
C ARG A 809 11.30 2.07 -25.03
N ALA A 810 10.39 1.30 -25.61
CA ALA A 810 10.72 -0.03 -26.14
C ALA A 810 11.55 0.07 -27.42
N ILE A 811 11.16 0.95 -28.37
CA ILE A 811 11.88 1.18 -29.64
C ILE A 811 13.33 1.64 -29.39
N LEU A 812 13.51 2.65 -28.53
CA LEU A 812 14.85 3.24 -28.28
C LEU A 812 15.83 2.28 -27.58
N ARG A 813 15.38 1.22 -26.91
CA ARG A 813 16.28 0.22 -26.28
C ARG A 813 17.19 -0.46 -27.30
N CYS A 814 16.71 -0.70 -28.52
CA CYS A 814 17.50 -1.35 -29.58
C CYS A 814 18.70 -0.50 -30.03
N HIS A 815 18.72 0.81 -29.76
CA HIS A 815 19.83 1.68 -30.16
C HIS A 815 21.14 1.33 -29.43
N ASN A 816 21.05 0.75 -28.22
CA ASN A 816 22.21 0.38 -27.42
C ASN A 816 22.77 -1.02 -27.75
N THR A 817 22.09 -1.79 -28.61
CA THR A 817 22.64 -3.05 -29.13
C THR A 817 23.50 -2.76 -30.35
N THR A 818 24.81 -3.02 -30.21
CA THR A 818 25.80 -2.93 -31.29
C THR A 818 25.92 -4.29 -32.00
N PRO A 819 25.82 -4.35 -33.34
CA PRO A 819 26.12 -5.57 -34.09
C PRO A 819 27.58 -5.99 -33.88
N SER A 820 27.81 -7.27 -33.59
CA SER A 820 29.15 -7.80 -33.28
C SER A 820 30.04 -8.04 -34.51
N THR A 821 29.54 -7.74 -35.71
CA THR A 821 30.26 -7.86 -37.00
C THR A 821 29.56 -6.98 -38.03
N PRO A 822 30.30 -6.28 -38.94
CA PRO A 822 29.71 -5.45 -39.97
C PRO A 822 29.64 -6.15 -41.34
N PRO A 823 28.45 -6.56 -41.80
CA PRO A 823 28.16 -6.69 -43.23
C PRO A 823 27.57 -5.37 -43.79
N TYR A 824 27.51 -5.33 -45.12
CA TYR A 824 26.89 -4.31 -45.96
C TYR A 824 25.46 -3.96 -45.48
N GLY A 825 25.16 -2.67 -45.23
CA GLY A 825 23.82 -2.22 -44.77
C GLY A 825 23.76 -1.02 -43.79
N GLN A 826 24.89 -0.49 -43.31
CA GLN A 826 24.93 0.50 -42.21
C GLN A 826 24.13 1.79 -42.41
N VAL A 827 23.90 2.25 -43.65
CA VAL A 827 23.20 3.52 -43.93
C VAL A 827 21.74 3.45 -43.50
N GLU A 828 21.05 2.39 -43.88
CA GLU A 828 19.63 2.15 -43.60
C GLU A 828 19.35 2.03 -42.10
N GLU A 829 20.17 1.25 -41.36
CA GLU A 829 20.05 1.14 -39.91
C GLU A 829 20.30 2.49 -39.21
N THR A 830 21.24 3.31 -39.72
CA THR A 830 21.53 4.65 -39.19
C THR A 830 20.37 5.61 -39.45
N THR A 831 19.76 5.55 -40.64
CA THR A 831 18.55 6.31 -40.99
C THR A 831 17.38 5.93 -40.07
N LEU A 832 17.07 4.64 -39.91
CA LEU A 832 16.01 4.16 -39.00
C LEU A 832 16.25 4.61 -37.54
N ARG A 833 17.49 4.49 -37.03
CA ARG A 833 17.88 4.99 -35.70
C ARG A 833 17.73 6.51 -35.55
N SER A 834 17.88 7.27 -36.63
CA SER A 834 17.62 8.73 -36.64
C SER A 834 16.12 9.02 -36.63
N ILE A 835 15.34 8.26 -37.40
CA ILE A 835 13.89 8.43 -37.55
C ILE A 835 13.16 8.17 -36.23
N THR A 836 13.42 7.02 -35.59
CA THR A 836 12.79 6.66 -34.31
C THR A 836 13.13 7.64 -33.19
N ARG A 837 14.33 8.24 -33.23
CA ARG A 837 14.77 9.30 -32.31
C ARG A 837 14.01 10.62 -32.54
N ARG A 838 13.79 11.03 -33.80
CA ARG A 838 12.94 12.21 -34.12
C ARG A 838 11.49 12.01 -33.67
N ALA A 839 10.91 10.84 -33.95
CA ALA A 839 9.56 10.50 -33.51
C ALA A 839 9.44 10.51 -31.97
N ALA A 840 10.46 10.04 -31.26
CA ALA A 840 10.53 10.10 -29.79
C ALA A 840 10.62 11.54 -29.25
N ASP A 841 11.40 12.44 -29.87
CA ASP A 841 11.39 13.87 -29.48
C ASP A 841 10.01 14.51 -29.72
N ALA A 842 9.34 14.19 -30.83
CA ALA A 842 7.99 14.68 -31.10
C ALA A 842 6.99 14.25 -30.01
N ARG A 843 7.06 13.00 -29.52
CA ARG A 843 6.23 12.56 -28.37
C ARG A 843 6.62 13.27 -27.07
N PHE A 844 7.91 13.47 -26.80
CA PHE A 844 8.38 14.20 -25.61
C PHE A 844 7.91 15.66 -25.61
N VAL A 845 8.10 16.39 -26.72
CA VAL A 845 7.64 17.77 -26.90
C VAL A 845 6.12 17.86 -26.76
N SER A 846 5.37 16.90 -27.32
CA SER A 846 3.91 16.85 -27.17
C SER A 846 3.47 16.65 -25.71
N ALA A 847 4.11 15.75 -24.97
CA ALA A 847 3.82 15.50 -23.56
C ALA A 847 4.15 16.73 -22.67
N VAL A 848 5.27 17.42 -22.92
CA VAL A 848 5.60 18.68 -22.25
C VAL A 848 4.59 19.78 -22.62
N GLY A 849 4.19 19.85 -23.89
CA GLY A 849 3.14 20.76 -24.37
C GLY A 849 1.78 20.52 -23.70
N PHE A 850 1.41 19.26 -23.46
CA PHE A 850 0.23 18.89 -22.67
C PHE A 850 0.31 19.42 -21.23
N VAL A 851 1.43 19.20 -20.52
CA VAL A 851 1.57 19.70 -19.13
C VAL A 851 1.52 21.23 -19.07
N LYS A 852 2.00 21.93 -20.11
CA LYS A 852 1.87 23.41 -20.23
C LYS A 852 0.42 23.90 -20.39
N ARG A 853 -0.51 23.05 -20.83
CA ARG A 853 -1.94 23.40 -21.00
C ARG A 853 -2.84 23.01 -19.82
N LEU A 854 -2.29 22.40 -18.77
CA LEU A 854 -3.08 22.05 -17.57
C LEU A 854 -3.57 23.31 -16.85
N LYS A 855 -4.90 23.39 -16.68
CA LYS A 855 -5.59 24.48 -15.96
C LYS A 855 -5.80 24.16 -14.47
N ALA A 856 -6.21 25.16 -13.68
CA ALA A 856 -6.49 25.00 -12.24
C ALA A 856 -7.55 23.93 -11.93
N GLU A 857 -8.59 23.87 -12.76
CA GLU A 857 -9.68 22.89 -12.73
C GLU A 857 -9.19 21.44 -12.87
N HIS A 858 -8.02 21.25 -13.50
CA HIS A 858 -7.34 19.95 -13.61
C HIS A 858 -6.44 19.70 -12.40
N PHE A 859 -5.59 20.66 -12.02
CA PHE A 859 -4.65 20.50 -10.89
C PHE A 859 -5.36 20.15 -9.57
N GLN A 860 -6.54 20.71 -9.33
CA GLN A 860 -7.35 20.46 -8.13
C GLN A 860 -8.29 19.25 -8.24
N SER A 861 -8.40 18.60 -9.41
CA SER A 861 -9.29 17.45 -9.62
C SER A 861 -8.76 16.15 -9.01
N PHE A 862 -9.54 15.07 -9.05
CA PHE A 862 -9.04 13.73 -8.76
C PHE A 862 -8.05 13.28 -9.84
N TRP A 863 -6.87 12.82 -9.43
CA TRP A 863 -5.86 12.15 -10.26
C TRP A 863 -5.65 10.72 -9.74
N TYR A 864 -5.64 9.73 -10.64
CA TYR A 864 -5.39 8.32 -10.29
C TYR A 864 -3.93 8.06 -9.87
N PHE A 865 -3.70 6.98 -9.14
CA PHE A 865 -2.46 6.69 -8.39
C PHE A 865 -1.13 6.92 -9.15
N SER A 866 -1.00 6.40 -10.37
CA SER A 866 0.26 6.42 -11.13
C SER A 866 0.59 7.77 -11.78
N SER A 867 -0.21 8.82 -11.57
CA SER A 867 0.00 10.15 -12.15
C SER A 867 1.36 10.77 -11.77
N SER A 868 1.81 10.59 -10.54
CA SER A 868 3.10 11.08 -10.04
C SER A 868 4.28 10.46 -10.79
N VAL A 869 4.28 9.14 -10.98
CA VAL A 869 5.32 8.41 -11.72
C VAL A 869 5.21 8.64 -13.22
N SER A 870 3.99 8.81 -13.75
CA SER A 870 3.75 9.16 -15.16
C SER A 870 4.42 10.48 -15.54
N LEU A 871 4.31 11.51 -14.69
CA LEU A 871 5.03 12.79 -14.88
C LEU A 871 6.55 12.64 -14.77
N ALA A 872 7.04 11.72 -13.93
CA ALA A 872 8.47 11.40 -13.85
C ALA A 872 8.97 10.73 -15.15
N ILE A 873 8.21 9.77 -15.69
CA ILE A 873 8.53 9.04 -16.92
C ILE A 873 8.75 9.99 -18.11
N ILE A 874 7.98 11.08 -18.23
CA ILE A 874 8.17 12.11 -19.26
C ILE A 874 9.59 12.72 -19.20
N GLY A 875 10.07 13.06 -18.01
CA GLY A 875 11.42 13.63 -17.85
C GLY A 875 12.54 12.59 -17.92
N THR A 876 12.33 11.37 -17.40
CA THR A 876 13.27 10.25 -17.60
C THR A 876 13.41 9.88 -19.09
N PHE A 877 12.36 10.07 -19.90
CA PHE A 877 12.42 9.89 -21.34
C PHE A 877 13.31 10.95 -22.01
N ALA A 878 13.28 12.21 -21.55
CA ALA A 878 14.26 13.22 -21.95
C ALA A 878 15.71 12.82 -21.57
N THR A 879 15.92 12.27 -20.37
CA THR A 879 17.24 11.71 -19.97
C THR A 879 17.70 10.59 -20.90
N ILE A 880 16.79 9.73 -21.37
CA ILE A 880 17.11 8.71 -22.40
C ILE A 880 17.51 9.38 -23.72
N LEU A 881 16.75 10.38 -24.19
CA LEU A 881 17.05 11.14 -25.41
C LEU A 881 18.40 11.88 -25.34
N CYS A 882 18.79 12.41 -24.17
CA CYS A 882 20.14 12.95 -23.92
C CYS A 882 21.23 11.89 -24.10
N SER A 883 21.01 10.67 -23.62
CA SER A 883 22.04 9.62 -23.57
C SER A 883 22.32 8.98 -24.94
N ILE A 884 21.27 8.69 -25.73
CA ILE A 884 21.39 8.04 -27.06
C ILE A 884 21.78 9.02 -28.18
N THR A 885 21.69 10.33 -27.93
CA THR A 885 21.98 11.37 -28.91
C THR A 885 23.49 11.52 -29.10
N PRO A 886 24.03 11.52 -30.34
CA PRO A 886 25.48 11.65 -30.56
C PRO A 886 25.96 13.11 -30.51
N SER A 887 25.19 14.07 -31.03
CA SER A 887 25.61 15.47 -31.13
C SER A 887 25.56 16.18 -29.77
N ARG A 888 26.67 16.83 -29.39
CA ARG A 888 26.74 17.63 -28.17
C ARG A 888 25.73 18.79 -28.18
N ALA A 889 25.54 19.47 -29.31
CA ALA A 889 24.58 20.57 -29.42
C ALA A 889 23.14 20.09 -29.21
N GLU A 890 22.78 18.92 -29.74
CA GLU A 890 21.47 18.31 -29.49
C GLU A 890 21.31 17.92 -28.01
N LYS A 891 22.36 17.40 -27.33
CA LYS A 891 22.32 17.14 -25.88
C LYS A 891 22.05 18.41 -25.07
N GLU A 892 22.71 19.51 -25.41
CA GLU A 892 22.53 20.80 -24.74
C GLU A 892 21.08 21.33 -24.92
N VAL A 893 20.45 21.07 -26.08
CA VAL A 893 19.00 21.33 -26.30
C VAL A 893 18.12 20.44 -25.41
N TYR A 894 18.36 19.13 -25.30
CA TYR A 894 17.57 18.26 -24.43
C TYR A 894 17.72 18.61 -22.94
N VAL A 895 18.91 18.99 -22.50
CA VAL A 895 19.16 19.49 -21.13
C VAL A 895 18.34 20.77 -20.87
N ALA A 896 18.25 21.69 -21.84
CA ALA A 896 17.40 22.87 -21.73
C ALA A 896 15.90 22.52 -21.67
N LYS A 897 15.40 21.61 -22.54
CA LYS A 897 14.01 21.12 -22.49
C LYS A 897 13.68 20.45 -21.13
N LEU A 898 14.61 19.68 -20.57
CA LEU A 898 14.46 19.02 -19.26
C LEU A 898 14.45 20.03 -18.10
N ALA A 899 15.27 21.09 -18.18
CA ALA A 899 15.25 22.18 -17.21
C ALA A 899 13.93 22.97 -17.24
N GLU A 900 13.39 23.24 -18.43
CA GLU A 900 12.06 23.86 -18.59
C GLU A 900 10.95 22.98 -17.99
N TYR A 901 10.95 21.68 -18.30
CA TYR A 901 9.96 20.75 -17.75
C TYR A 901 10.03 20.64 -16.21
N ARG A 902 11.24 20.61 -15.64
CA ARG A 902 11.46 20.63 -14.19
C ARG A 902 10.98 21.94 -13.54
N TRP A 903 11.11 23.08 -14.23
CA TRP A 903 10.57 24.37 -13.77
C TRP A 903 9.03 24.42 -13.83
N LEU A 904 8.43 23.91 -14.91
CA LEU A 904 6.98 23.80 -15.08
C LEU A 904 6.33 22.94 -13.97
N LEU A 905 6.92 21.77 -13.68
CA LEU A 905 6.49 20.93 -12.56
C LEU A 905 6.60 21.65 -11.22
N ARG A 906 7.68 22.42 -10.98
CA ARG A 906 7.89 23.20 -9.76
C ARG A 906 6.84 24.29 -9.55
N LEU A 907 6.39 24.96 -10.62
CA LEU A 907 5.27 25.91 -10.53
C LEU A 907 3.95 25.20 -10.20
N SER A 908 3.66 24.11 -10.90
CA SER A 908 2.42 23.35 -10.76
C SER A 908 2.29 22.66 -9.40
N ALA A 909 3.41 22.23 -8.80
CA ALA A 909 3.47 21.51 -7.53
C ALA A 909 2.89 22.27 -6.31
N ASN A 910 2.75 23.60 -6.39
CA ASN A 910 2.05 24.40 -5.38
C ASN A 910 0.53 24.19 -5.40
N SER A 911 -0.05 23.86 -6.56
CA SER A 911 -1.46 23.53 -6.73
C SER A 911 -1.71 22.01 -6.73
N ALA A 912 -0.73 21.22 -7.18
CA ALA A 912 -0.80 19.78 -7.34
C ALA A 912 0.37 19.08 -6.60
N PRO A 913 0.28 18.87 -5.27
CA PRO A 913 1.42 18.37 -4.48
C PRO A 913 2.01 17.03 -4.93
N PHE A 914 1.21 16.16 -5.57
CA PHE A 914 1.69 14.88 -6.11
C PHE A 914 2.79 15.03 -7.18
N MET A 915 2.92 16.21 -7.82
CA MET A 915 3.99 16.50 -8.78
C MET A 915 5.37 16.62 -8.13
N GLN A 916 5.46 16.80 -6.81
CA GLN A 916 6.73 16.87 -6.08
C GLN A 916 7.57 15.58 -6.21
N TYR A 917 6.91 14.43 -6.31
CA TYR A 917 7.57 13.14 -6.58
C TYR A 917 8.35 13.18 -7.90
N ALA A 918 7.71 13.66 -8.97
CA ALA A 918 8.35 13.73 -10.29
C ALA A 918 9.58 14.64 -10.25
N ILE A 919 9.48 15.81 -9.59
CA ILE A 919 10.63 16.71 -9.38
C ILE A 919 11.78 15.96 -8.69
N GLY A 920 11.51 15.23 -7.60
CA GLY A 920 12.53 14.45 -6.89
C GLY A 920 13.24 13.42 -7.77
N VAL A 921 12.53 12.74 -8.67
CA VAL A 921 13.13 11.81 -9.65
C VAL A 921 14.01 12.55 -10.66
N LEU A 922 13.57 13.71 -11.17
CA LEU A 922 14.38 14.50 -12.12
C LEU A 922 15.61 15.15 -11.47
N ASP A 923 15.52 15.52 -10.20
CA ASP A 923 16.64 16.00 -9.39
C ASP A 923 17.73 14.92 -9.27
N ALA A 924 17.36 13.64 -9.09
CA ALA A 924 18.30 12.51 -9.10
C ALA A 924 18.81 12.14 -10.50
N CYS A 925 17.96 12.15 -11.54
CA CYS A 925 18.39 11.91 -12.92
C CYS A 925 19.35 12.99 -13.43
N GLY A 926 19.24 14.24 -12.94
CA GLY A 926 20.15 15.32 -13.26
C GLY A 926 21.58 15.04 -12.79
N GLN A 927 21.76 14.54 -11.57
CA GLN A 927 23.09 14.20 -11.02
C GLN A 927 23.83 13.17 -11.88
N LEU A 928 23.13 12.13 -12.34
CA LEU A 928 23.68 11.10 -13.24
C LEU A 928 24.05 11.66 -14.63
N LEU A 929 23.32 12.65 -15.13
CA LEU A 929 23.67 13.34 -16.38
C LEU A 929 24.90 14.26 -16.19
N ASP A 930 24.99 14.97 -15.06
CA ASP A 930 26.12 15.82 -14.74
C ASP A 930 27.42 15.02 -14.54
N GLU A 931 27.35 13.81 -13.97
CA GLU A 931 28.48 12.87 -13.90
C GLU A 931 28.94 12.42 -15.30
N GLN A 932 28.01 12.02 -16.17
CA GLN A 932 28.33 11.61 -17.56
C GLN A 932 28.90 12.76 -18.40
N LEU A 933 28.37 13.98 -18.24
CA LEU A 933 28.87 15.19 -18.90
C LEU A 933 30.17 15.71 -18.26
N GLY A 934 30.44 15.37 -17.00
CA GLY A 934 31.68 15.64 -16.29
C GLY A 934 32.84 14.79 -16.80
N ALA A 935 32.66 13.46 -16.85
CA ALA A 935 33.68 12.52 -17.33
C ALA A 935 34.16 12.83 -18.77
N LEU A 936 33.24 13.32 -19.62
CA LEU A 936 33.59 13.77 -20.98
C LEU A 936 34.51 15.00 -21.02
N LYS A 937 34.47 15.88 -20.00
CA LYS A 937 35.36 17.05 -19.90
C LYS A 937 36.79 16.62 -19.56
N GLU A 938 36.94 15.70 -18.60
CA GLU A 938 38.26 15.19 -18.18
C GLU A 938 38.92 14.37 -19.30
N GLY A 939 38.16 13.50 -19.97
CA GLY A 939 38.65 12.74 -21.13
C GLY A 939 39.12 13.62 -22.30
N THR A 940 38.60 14.84 -22.42
CA THR A 940 39.04 15.80 -23.46
C THR A 940 40.36 16.49 -23.11
N GLN A 941 40.79 16.51 -21.84
CA GLN A 941 42.04 17.16 -21.42
C GLN A 941 43.29 16.26 -21.54
N GLN A 942 43.13 14.93 -21.61
CA GLN A 942 44.27 14.00 -21.68
C GLN A 942 44.85 13.77 -23.08
N HIS A 943 44.26 14.35 -24.14
CA HIS A 943 44.67 14.12 -25.54
C HIS A 943 45.13 15.38 -26.29
N VAL A 944 45.81 16.31 -25.61
CA VAL A 944 46.56 17.42 -26.24
C VAL A 944 48.03 17.40 -25.79
N VAL A 945 48.81 16.46 -26.34
CA VAL A 945 50.28 16.45 -26.19
C VAL A 945 50.87 17.43 -27.22
N VAL A 946 51.23 18.64 -26.77
CA VAL A 946 51.86 19.64 -27.63
C VAL A 946 53.35 19.34 -27.80
N THR A 947 53.74 18.76 -28.94
CA THR A 947 55.12 18.76 -29.43
C THR A 947 55.32 19.96 -30.36
N GLY A 948 55.81 21.09 -29.82
CA GLY A 948 55.98 22.34 -30.58
C GLY A 948 57.36 22.46 -31.26
N HIS A 949 57.38 22.95 -32.50
CA HIS A 949 58.57 23.41 -33.23
C HIS A 949 58.15 24.44 -34.30
N GLY A 950 58.99 25.47 -34.50
CA GLY A 950 59.11 26.18 -35.78
C GLY A 950 58.08 27.26 -36.10
N ASP A 951 58.44 28.47 -35.71
CA ASP A 951 58.16 29.77 -36.35
C ASP A 951 57.70 29.74 -37.83
N ASP A 952 56.59 30.44 -38.14
CA ASP A 952 56.58 31.55 -39.12
C ASP A 952 55.23 32.32 -39.11
N GLU A 953 55.30 33.64 -39.36
CA GLU A 953 54.17 34.55 -39.67
C GLU A 953 54.17 34.82 -41.21
N PRO A 954 53.18 35.51 -41.85
CA PRO A 954 52.20 36.47 -41.29
C PRO A 954 50.76 36.43 -41.89
N ALA A 955 49.97 37.44 -41.50
CA ALA A 955 49.00 38.22 -42.33
C ALA A 955 47.48 38.08 -42.05
N PHE A 956 46.75 39.15 -42.39
CA PHE A 956 45.39 39.49 -41.95
C PHE A 956 44.39 39.58 -43.13
N LEU A 957 43.17 39.02 -42.92
CA LEU A 957 41.86 39.51 -43.42
C LEU A 957 41.62 39.62 -44.96
N PRO A 958 40.37 39.93 -45.43
CA PRO A 958 39.05 39.91 -44.78
C PRO A 958 38.01 39.00 -45.49
N ALA A 959 36.75 39.06 -45.04
CA ALA A 959 35.58 38.35 -45.58
C ALA A 959 35.02 38.93 -46.89
N GLY A 960 34.16 38.14 -47.57
CA GLY A 960 33.20 38.60 -48.57
C GLY A 960 32.91 37.58 -49.68
N GLY A 961 31.63 37.29 -49.96
CA GLY A 961 31.24 36.45 -51.10
C GLY A 961 29.92 35.68 -50.92
N ASP A 962 28.79 36.34 -51.17
CA ASP A 962 27.60 35.63 -51.67
C ASP A 962 27.88 35.09 -53.08
N LEU A 963 27.30 33.95 -53.44
CA LEU A 963 26.74 33.71 -54.78
C LEU A 963 25.81 32.49 -54.78
N SER A 964 24.98 32.37 -55.81
CA SER A 964 23.76 31.56 -55.84
C SER A 964 23.70 30.56 -57.00
N ASP A 965 22.75 29.61 -56.87
CA ASP A 965 21.98 28.99 -57.97
C ASP A 965 22.60 27.78 -58.73
N GLY A 966 21.72 26.96 -59.33
CA GLY A 966 22.07 26.21 -60.57
C GLY A 966 22.08 24.67 -60.59
N GLY A 967 20.96 23.98 -60.28
CA GLY A 967 20.63 22.62 -60.81
C GLY A 967 21.47 21.41 -60.36
N GLU A 968 21.20 20.18 -60.80
CA GLU A 968 20.03 19.65 -61.54
C GLU A 968 19.90 18.12 -61.31
N ASP A 969 18.73 17.52 -61.57
CA ASP A 969 18.42 16.11 -61.27
C ASP A 969 19.10 15.08 -62.20
N VAL A 970 19.52 13.93 -61.62
CA VAL A 970 19.50 12.62 -62.28
C VAL A 970 19.03 11.57 -61.27
N GLY A 971 17.85 10.99 -61.48
CA GLY A 971 17.33 9.88 -60.67
C GLY A 971 17.64 8.51 -61.28
N ASP A 972 17.54 7.47 -60.46
CA ASP A 972 17.48 6.07 -60.88
C ASP A 972 16.56 5.32 -59.89
N GLU A 973 15.46 4.75 -60.37
CA GLU A 973 14.41 4.16 -59.53
C GLU A 973 14.64 2.65 -59.29
N ASN A 974 14.38 2.17 -58.07
CA ASN A 974 14.21 0.73 -57.77
C ASN A 974 13.34 0.50 -56.53
N ASP A 975 12.55 -0.56 -56.53
CA ASP A 975 11.43 -0.76 -55.59
C ASP A 975 11.82 -1.17 -54.16
N THR A 976 11.66 -0.26 -53.19
CA THR A 976 11.59 -0.56 -51.74
C THR A 976 10.63 0.39 -51.00
N LEU A 977 9.32 0.30 -51.26
CA LEU A 977 8.36 1.38 -50.94
C LEU A 977 7.37 1.19 -49.75
N ASP A 978 7.41 0.10 -48.98
CA ASP A 978 6.41 -0.18 -47.93
C ASP A 978 6.92 -0.01 -46.47
N ASP A 979 8.24 -0.15 -46.24
CA ASP A 979 8.83 -0.03 -44.89
C ASP A 979 9.07 1.43 -44.47
N ASP A 980 9.63 2.25 -45.37
CA ASP A 980 9.97 3.66 -45.09
C ASP A 980 8.71 4.53 -44.88
N ALA A 981 7.57 4.08 -45.40
CA ALA A 981 6.25 4.64 -45.12
C ALA A 981 5.86 4.51 -43.63
N PHE A 982 6.25 3.43 -42.94
CA PHE A 982 6.02 3.31 -41.49
C PHE A 982 6.99 4.16 -40.67
N ALA A 983 8.26 4.22 -41.09
CA ALA A 983 9.25 5.10 -40.47
C ALA A 983 8.80 6.57 -40.54
N THR A 984 8.26 6.99 -41.70
CA THR A 984 7.65 8.31 -41.91
C THR A 984 6.35 8.51 -41.11
N PHE A 985 5.49 7.49 -41.03
CA PHE A 985 4.25 7.53 -40.24
C PHE A 985 4.49 7.78 -38.73
N LEU A 986 5.60 7.29 -38.17
CA LEU A 986 5.98 7.60 -36.77
C LEU A 986 6.25 9.09 -36.53
N MET A 987 6.60 9.85 -37.59
CA MET A 987 6.86 11.29 -37.51
C MET A 987 5.64 12.19 -37.71
N ASP A 988 4.54 11.71 -38.33
CA ASP A 988 3.40 12.52 -38.79
C ASP A 988 2.99 13.65 -37.82
N GLU A 989 3.44 14.87 -38.12
CA GLU A 989 3.40 16.02 -37.20
C GLU A 989 2.01 16.67 -37.10
N ASN A 990 1.04 16.22 -37.91
CA ASN A 990 -0.33 16.75 -37.98
C ASN A 990 -1.21 16.45 -36.75
N MET A 991 -0.61 16.01 -35.64
CA MET A 991 -1.27 15.76 -34.35
C MET A 991 -1.22 16.96 -33.38
N LEU A 992 -0.64 18.09 -33.78
CA LEU A 992 -0.63 19.31 -32.98
C LEU A 992 -1.87 20.18 -33.23
N ILE A 993 -2.50 20.62 -32.13
CA ILE A 993 -3.77 21.35 -32.13
C ILE A 993 -3.61 22.72 -32.79
N SER A 994 -4.33 22.93 -33.90
CA SER A 994 -4.53 24.25 -34.49
C SER A 994 -5.71 24.97 -33.83
N PRO A 995 -5.54 26.19 -33.27
CA PRO A 995 -6.66 27.00 -32.82
C PRO A 995 -7.40 27.59 -34.03
N ARG A 996 -8.49 26.95 -34.46
CA ARG A 996 -9.38 27.51 -35.50
C ARG A 996 -10.18 28.69 -34.94
N GLU A 997 -9.68 29.89 -35.15
CA GLU A 997 -10.56 31.05 -35.31
C GLU A 997 -11.40 30.90 -36.60
N GLY A 998 -12.55 31.57 -36.65
CA GLY A 998 -13.67 31.13 -37.49
C GLY A 998 -13.72 31.66 -38.93
N GLY A 999 -14.37 30.89 -39.80
CA GLY A 999 -14.84 31.31 -41.13
C GLY A 999 -14.46 30.36 -42.27
N GLY A 1000 -15.34 30.22 -43.27
CA GLY A 1000 -15.02 29.52 -44.52
C GLY A 1000 -15.65 28.13 -44.65
N ASP A 1001 -16.93 28.11 -45.04
CA ASP A 1001 -17.61 26.98 -45.67
C ASP A 1001 -16.86 26.50 -46.93
N TRP A 1002 -16.44 25.23 -46.98
CA TRP A 1002 -16.09 24.45 -48.19
C TRP A 1002 -16.01 22.94 -47.83
N PHE A 1003 -16.28 22.07 -48.81
CA PHE A 1003 -16.23 20.59 -48.71
C PHE A 1003 -17.30 19.90 -47.82
N GLN A 1004 -18.56 20.26 -48.03
CA GLN A 1004 -19.57 19.21 -48.24
C GLN A 1004 -19.53 18.76 -49.72
N ASP A 1005 -18.91 17.62 -50.03
CA ASP A 1005 -19.27 16.74 -51.17
C ASP A 1005 -18.35 15.51 -51.33
N ARG A 1006 -18.56 14.50 -50.46
CA ARG A 1006 -18.51 13.04 -50.76
C ARG A 1006 -18.57 12.23 -49.47
N LEU A 1007 -19.77 11.76 -49.13
CA LEU A 1007 -20.06 10.53 -48.36
C LEU A 1007 -21.58 10.34 -48.26
N GLN A 1008 -22.20 10.10 -49.41
CA GLN A 1008 -23.43 9.31 -49.50
C GLN A 1008 -23.06 7.98 -50.17
N ASP A 1009 -23.93 6.98 -50.04
CA ASP A 1009 -23.71 5.56 -50.39
C ASP A 1009 -22.61 4.87 -49.57
N PHE A 1010 -22.98 4.28 -48.44
CA PHE A 1010 -23.01 2.82 -48.27
C PHE A 1010 -23.90 2.43 -47.08
N ASP A 1011 -24.66 1.35 -47.23
CA ASP A 1011 -25.74 0.94 -46.30
C ASP A 1011 -25.29 -0.13 -45.29
N TYR A 1012 -26.06 -0.33 -44.22
CA TYR A 1012 -25.80 -1.31 -43.16
C TYR A 1012 -25.95 -2.77 -43.67
N GLY A 1013 -24.87 -3.56 -43.56
CA GLY A 1013 -24.85 -4.97 -43.99
C GLY A 1013 -24.20 -5.91 -42.97
N ASP A 1014 -24.99 -6.88 -42.50
CA ASP A 1014 -24.64 -7.94 -41.55
C ASP A 1014 -23.38 -8.75 -41.93
N VAL A 1015 -22.47 -8.95 -40.96
CA VAL A 1015 -21.36 -9.93 -41.05
C VAL A 1015 -21.29 -10.78 -39.76
N SER A 1016 -22.43 -11.35 -39.38
CA SER A 1016 -22.46 -12.54 -38.54
C SER A 1016 -21.99 -13.77 -39.35
N SER A 1017 -21.35 -14.72 -38.65
CA SER A 1017 -20.90 -16.03 -39.14
C SER A 1017 -19.74 -16.07 -40.17
N MET A 1018 -18.52 -16.17 -39.65
CA MET A 1018 -17.56 -17.18 -40.13
C MET A 1018 -16.53 -17.51 -39.04
N TYR A 1019 -16.60 -18.73 -38.50
CA TYR A 1019 -15.46 -19.58 -38.07
C TYR A 1019 -16.01 -20.84 -37.36
N ARG A 1020 -16.09 -21.96 -38.10
CA ARG A 1020 -16.31 -23.30 -37.54
C ARG A 1020 -15.36 -24.32 -38.16
N THR A 1021 -14.47 -24.85 -37.33
CA THR A 1021 -13.98 -26.24 -37.32
C THR A 1021 -13.48 -26.90 -38.62
N SER A 1022 -12.16 -27.03 -38.73
CA SER A 1022 -11.46 -28.27 -39.16
C SER A 1022 -10.02 -28.22 -38.63
N THR A 1023 -9.59 -28.91 -37.58
CA THR A 1023 -9.26 -30.36 -37.50
C THR A 1023 -8.49 -30.92 -38.70
N THR A 1024 -7.17 -30.78 -38.67
CA THR A 1024 -6.19 -31.89 -38.64
C THR A 1024 -4.99 -31.44 -37.84
#